data_AF-A0A0P7B2Y7-F1
#
_entry.id   AF-A0A0P7B2Y7-F1
#
_cell.length_a   1.000
_cell.length_b   1.000
_cell.length_c   1.000
_cell.angle_alpha   90.00
_cell.angle_beta   90.00
_cell.angle_gamma   90.00
#
_symmetry.space_group_name_H-M   'P 1'
#
loop_
_entity.id
_entity.type
_entity.pdbx_description
1 polymer ?
#
loop_
_entity_poly.entity_id
_entity_poly.type
_entity_poly.pdbx_seq_one_letter_code
_entity_poly.pdbx_strand_id
1 'polypeptide(L)'
;MVTSRGLYAIVNVHHDSALWADYTVSNADSAMIEEKFYRLWYQIGTKLACTSSRVAFEPLNEPRGESDEHAAQLSKLNDIFLRAIADAGGFNPQRVVTLGGLGQDIQRSIKWFERPSSEFCNPYALQVHYYAPYDFTSAAWGKTIWGSDADKAQLDDAFAELRSTFPDVPIVIGEWLVSPVHSEPAARWRYYDFLARTSIKYGFAPMMWDTGNDILDRSSHKMFDVTGVEVHLRALEGIHNSLPEATTDASAASQFSSAFAFHRVGDAIQAQTLPFSFNENLVTSIAVDDRVLAEGTDYAIIDNGIRFHSSVLSDYFDTNAAGVKATALVSFSAGASIPIQFVVWDTPTVPIASSVAVAGSEVSVAVNWRGVSKPATVAAFKADGSPLVDEWTVYLPPLGRGRTTFVPAKLNLRSFRIPTSESGLSHESRPAMSEFRPRRTHKKSRGGCRPCKDRHVKCDEIRPQCVNCLTNERQCSYTSEQLTRAPRTGALSGLLPQLSSYPMFSLQHMSLLVNVTDNPAGFIMCDEPSQAIVSDIIKPALEIQYVMDVLLALSALQRSLQNPSDSTDYRLLSIQLQGRALSVHNDSALDSSVNSILPRFIFSMLLGYSVLHDTLSSAQRDMSIFIEKFGDYLPLIQLGKTMPEITGLLSEHRKYGTSTLPWD
;
A
#
# COMPACT_ATOMS: atom_id res chain seq x y z
N MET A 1 19.34 -4.72 8.36
CA MET A 1 19.24 -3.25 8.27
C MET A 1 18.54 -2.63 9.48
N VAL A 2 17.37 -3.12 9.90
CA VAL A 2 16.60 -2.58 11.02
C VAL A 2 17.31 -2.79 12.36
N THR A 3 17.62 -4.05 12.71
CA THR A 3 18.26 -4.40 14.00
C THR A 3 19.66 -3.81 14.18
N SER A 4 20.40 -3.60 13.09
CA SER A 4 21.72 -2.95 13.12
C SER A 4 21.65 -1.46 13.47
N ARG A 5 20.45 -0.86 13.43
CA ARG A 5 20.17 0.50 13.89
C ARG A 5 19.65 0.56 15.33
N GLY A 6 19.67 -0.55 16.06
CA GLY A 6 19.15 -0.59 17.44
C GLY A 6 17.65 -0.86 17.54
N LEU A 7 16.92 -0.91 16.43
CA LEU A 7 15.47 -1.03 16.40
C LEU A 7 14.99 -2.48 16.57
N TYR A 8 13.79 -2.62 17.15
CA TYR A 8 13.00 -3.85 17.11
C TYR A 8 12.26 -3.96 15.78
N ALA A 9 11.93 -5.18 15.36
CA ALA A 9 11.17 -5.45 14.15
C ALA A 9 10.14 -6.55 14.39
N ILE A 10 8.93 -6.37 13.85
CA ILE A 10 7.92 -7.41 13.71
C ILE A 10 7.90 -7.81 12.23
N VAL A 11 8.00 -9.10 11.95
CA VAL A 11 7.85 -9.66 10.60
C VAL A 11 6.55 -10.43 10.56
N ASN A 12 5.73 -10.17 9.54
CA ASN A 12 4.41 -10.77 9.43
C ASN A 12 4.12 -11.31 8.03
N VAL A 13 2.96 -11.95 7.95
CA VAL A 13 2.23 -12.30 6.73
C VAL A 13 1.02 -11.38 6.72
N HIS A 14 0.85 -10.57 5.67
CA HIS A 14 0.09 -9.32 5.78
C HIS A 14 -1.29 -9.40 5.10
N HIS A 15 -1.40 -8.99 3.83
CA HIS A 15 -2.67 -9.04 3.09
C HIS A 15 -3.11 -10.46 2.69
N ASP A 16 -2.28 -11.46 2.95
CA ASP A 16 -2.60 -12.87 2.78
C ASP A 16 -3.90 -13.29 3.50
N SER A 17 -4.26 -12.60 4.59
CA SER A 17 -5.51 -12.79 5.35
C SER A 17 -6.77 -12.57 4.53
N ALA A 18 -6.69 -11.76 3.47
CA ALA A 18 -7.77 -11.51 2.53
C ALA A 18 -7.58 -12.26 1.19
N LEU A 19 -6.36 -12.68 0.87
CA LEU A 19 -6.02 -13.26 -0.43
C LEU A 19 -6.19 -14.78 -0.47
N TRP A 20 -5.73 -15.48 0.57
CA TRP A 20 -5.79 -16.95 0.58
C TRP A 20 -5.98 -17.55 1.96
N ALA A 21 -5.62 -16.85 3.04
CA ALA A 21 -5.79 -17.29 4.42
C ALA A 21 -7.11 -16.77 5.03
N ASP A 22 -8.19 -16.79 4.23
CA ASP A 22 -9.51 -16.30 4.63
C ASP A 22 -10.50 -17.47 4.77
N TYR A 23 -10.85 -17.81 6.01
CA TYR A 23 -11.83 -18.88 6.28
C TYR A 23 -13.29 -18.44 6.08
N THR A 24 -13.55 -17.14 5.96
CA THR A 24 -14.92 -16.60 5.82
C THR A 24 -15.50 -16.84 4.42
N VAL A 25 -14.64 -17.17 3.46
CA VAL A 25 -15.04 -17.51 2.10
C VAL A 25 -15.80 -18.84 2.09
N SER A 26 -16.99 -18.85 1.48
CA SER A 26 -17.94 -19.99 1.50
C SER A 26 -17.39 -21.35 1.05
N ASN A 27 -16.27 -21.37 0.33
CA ASN A 27 -15.58 -22.58 -0.15
C ASN A 27 -14.11 -22.62 0.27
N ALA A 28 -13.76 -22.02 1.42
CA ALA A 28 -12.41 -22.03 1.96
C ALA A 28 -11.88 -23.47 2.07
N ASP A 29 -10.74 -23.73 1.42
CA ASP A 29 -10.04 -25.01 1.50
C ASP A 29 -9.12 -24.98 2.73
N SER A 30 -9.66 -25.38 3.88
CA SER A 30 -8.94 -25.36 5.15
C SER A 30 -7.64 -26.18 5.10
N ALA A 31 -7.61 -27.29 4.37
CA ALA A 31 -6.40 -28.11 4.27
C ALA A 31 -5.30 -27.39 3.49
N MET A 32 -5.66 -26.71 2.40
CA MET A 32 -4.73 -25.88 1.63
C MET A 32 -4.21 -24.70 2.48
N ILE A 33 -5.11 -23.99 3.18
CA ILE A 33 -4.74 -22.86 4.03
C ILE A 33 -3.73 -23.32 5.08
N GLU A 34 -4.05 -24.37 5.83
CA GLU A 34 -3.21 -24.90 6.90
C GLU A 34 -1.85 -25.39 6.40
N GLU A 35 -1.80 -26.14 5.30
CA GLU A 35 -0.54 -26.63 4.72
C GLU A 35 0.33 -25.48 4.21
N LYS A 36 -0.28 -24.53 3.49
CA LYS A 36 0.43 -23.36 2.96
C LYS A 36 0.95 -22.48 4.09
N PHE A 37 0.16 -22.28 5.14
CA PHE A 37 0.53 -21.49 6.31
C PHE A 37 1.71 -22.12 7.07
N TYR A 38 1.68 -23.43 7.32
CA TYR A 38 2.82 -24.15 7.91
C TYR A 38 4.09 -24.01 7.07
N ARG A 39 4.01 -24.31 5.76
CA ARG A 39 5.18 -24.26 4.88
C ARG A 39 5.75 -22.85 4.73
N LEU A 40 4.90 -21.83 4.71
CA LEU A 40 5.32 -20.44 4.67
C LEU A 40 6.11 -20.08 5.93
N TRP A 41 5.55 -20.35 7.10
CA TRP A 41 6.19 -20.02 8.38
C TRP A 41 7.41 -20.88 8.69
N TYR A 42 7.46 -22.12 8.22
CA TYR A 42 8.67 -22.94 8.29
C TYR A 42 9.81 -22.32 7.46
N GLN A 43 9.51 -21.79 6.26
CA GLN A 43 10.50 -21.12 5.42
C GLN A 43 10.99 -19.79 6.05
N ILE A 44 10.06 -18.96 6.53
CA ILE A 44 10.40 -17.71 7.23
C ILE A 44 11.22 -18.01 8.48
N GLY A 45 10.75 -18.97 9.30
CA GLY A 45 11.41 -19.45 10.50
C GLY A 45 12.83 -19.96 10.22
N THR A 46 13.02 -20.74 9.15
CA THR A 46 14.35 -21.25 8.74
C THR A 46 15.26 -20.10 8.33
N LYS A 47 14.76 -19.16 7.52
CA LYS A 47 15.54 -18.02 7.02
C LYS A 47 16.01 -17.10 8.15
N LEU A 48 15.16 -16.91 9.16
CA LEU A 48 15.40 -15.97 10.26
C LEU A 48 15.80 -16.65 11.58
N ALA A 49 16.04 -17.97 11.57
CA ALA A 49 16.27 -18.81 12.75
C ALA A 49 17.33 -18.25 13.72
N CYS A 50 18.44 -17.75 13.18
CA CYS A 50 19.58 -17.24 13.95
C CYS A 50 19.58 -15.70 14.11
N THR A 51 18.47 -15.03 13.80
CA THR A 51 18.36 -13.57 13.93
C THR A 51 18.12 -13.17 15.39
N SER A 52 18.66 -12.00 15.76
CA SER A 52 18.50 -11.35 17.08
C SER A 52 17.08 -11.47 17.66
N SER A 53 17.00 -11.56 19.00
CA SER A 53 15.75 -11.47 19.78
C SER A 53 15.00 -10.15 19.60
N ARG A 54 15.60 -9.15 18.94
CA ARG A 54 14.92 -7.93 18.50
C ARG A 54 13.95 -8.14 17.34
N VAL A 55 13.93 -9.33 16.73
CA VAL A 55 12.98 -9.71 15.67
C VAL A 55 11.92 -10.63 16.25
N ALA A 56 10.69 -10.12 16.30
CA ALA A 56 9.48 -10.85 16.63
C ALA A 56 8.71 -11.27 15.36
N PHE A 57 7.85 -12.27 15.50
CA PHE A 57 6.97 -12.73 14.43
C PHE A 57 5.50 -12.55 14.78
N GLU A 58 4.73 -12.07 13.81
CA GLU A 58 3.27 -11.97 13.85
C GLU A 58 2.70 -12.91 12.78
N PRO A 59 1.83 -13.87 13.13
CA PRO A 59 1.44 -14.95 12.23
C PRO A 59 0.64 -14.48 11.03
N LEU A 60 -0.29 -13.53 11.21
CA LEU A 60 -1.22 -13.08 10.19
C LEU A 60 -1.85 -11.74 10.58
N ASN A 61 -1.77 -10.74 9.69
CA ASN A 61 -2.38 -9.43 9.86
C ASN A 61 -3.89 -9.48 9.61
N GLU A 62 -4.68 -8.86 10.48
CA GLU A 62 -6.13 -8.68 10.39
C GLU A 62 -6.91 -9.93 9.92
N PRO A 63 -6.77 -11.08 10.60
CA PRO A 63 -7.45 -12.31 10.21
C PRO A 63 -8.97 -12.14 10.23
N ARG A 64 -9.65 -12.36 9.10
CA ARG A 64 -11.09 -12.12 8.97
C ARG A 64 -11.93 -13.12 9.75
N GLY A 65 -13.07 -12.67 10.26
CA GLY A 65 -14.07 -13.52 10.89
C GLY A 65 -14.90 -12.79 11.93
N GLU A 66 -16.10 -13.33 12.17
CA GLU A 66 -17.11 -12.74 13.08
C GLU A 66 -17.89 -13.80 13.87
N SER A 67 -17.35 -15.02 14.01
CA SER A 67 -18.04 -16.11 14.73
C SER A 67 -17.08 -16.96 15.56
N ASP A 68 -17.64 -17.76 16.46
CA ASP A 68 -16.88 -18.69 17.30
C ASP A 68 -16.11 -19.71 16.45
N GLU A 69 -16.68 -20.14 15.32
CA GLU A 69 -16.01 -21.04 14.37
C GLU A 69 -14.79 -20.39 13.71
N HIS A 70 -14.89 -19.12 13.31
CA HIS A 70 -13.76 -18.38 12.76
C HIS A 70 -12.66 -18.18 13.82
N ALA A 71 -13.05 -17.93 15.07
CA ALA A 71 -12.10 -17.81 16.17
C ALA A 71 -11.33 -19.12 16.41
N ALA A 72 -12.04 -20.26 16.40
CA ALA A 72 -11.41 -21.57 16.52
C ALA A 72 -10.46 -21.88 15.35
N GLN A 73 -10.78 -21.45 14.13
CA GLN A 73 -9.90 -21.58 12.97
C GLN A 73 -8.64 -20.72 13.09
N LEU A 74 -8.75 -19.48 13.60
CA LEU A 74 -7.59 -18.64 13.89
C LEU A 74 -6.71 -19.23 15.00
N SER A 75 -7.32 -19.74 16.08
CA SER A 75 -6.60 -20.44 17.16
C SER A 75 -5.78 -21.61 16.60
N LYS A 76 -6.37 -22.40 15.69
CA LYS A 76 -5.67 -23.48 14.97
C LYS A 76 -4.51 -22.96 14.10
N LEU A 77 -4.67 -21.84 13.41
CA LEU A 77 -3.57 -21.25 12.63
C LEU A 77 -2.41 -20.78 13.52
N ASN A 78 -2.70 -20.22 14.69
CA ASN A 78 -1.67 -19.81 15.65
C ASN A 78 -0.83 -21.01 16.11
N ASP A 79 -1.46 -22.16 16.40
CA ASP A 79 -0.75 -23.39 16.75
C ASP A 79 0.11 -23.92 15.58
N ILE A 80 -0.42 -23.87 14.36
CA ILE A 80 0.33 -24.27 13.15
C ILE A 80 1.56 -23.38 12.96
N PHE A 81 1.42 -22.07 13.15
CA PHE A 81 2.52 -21.11 13.09
C PHE A 81 3.59 -21.41 14.15
N LEU A 82 3.20 -21.56 15.41
CA LEU A 82 4.11 -21.82 16.52
C LEU A 82 4.88 -23.13 16.30
N ARG A 83 4.20 -24.17 15.84
CA ARG A 83 4.83 -25.44 15.47
C ARG A 83 5.80 -25.28 14.31
N ALA A 84 5.41 -24.58 13.24
CA ALA A 84 6.26 -24.37 12.07
C ALA A 84 7.57 -23.65 12.42
N ILE A 85 7.52 -22.60 13.25
CA ILE A 85 8.73 -21.88 13.65
C ILE A 85 9.58 -22.69 14.63
N ALA A 86 8.98 -23.50 15.50
CA ALA A 86 9.69 -24.40 16.40
C ALA A 86 10.44 -25.49 15.61
N ASP A 87 9.77 -26.12 14.65
CA ASP A 87 10.35 -27.14 13.76
C ASP A 87 11.50 -26.58 12.92
N ALA A 88 11.42 -25.31 12.53
CA ALA A 88 12.50 -24.62 11.81
C ALA A 88 13.77 -24.41 12.64
N GLY A 89 13.70 -24.56 13.97
CA GLY A 89 14.84 -24.57 14.88
C GLY A 89 15.51 -23.19 15.10
N GLY A 90 16.78 -23.20 15.50
CA GLY A 90 17.53 -22.01 15.90
C GLY A 90 16.96 -21.37 17.17
N PHE A 91 16.85 -20.03 17.20
CA PHE A 91 16.29 -19.30 18.35
C PHE A 91 14.76 -19.21 18.31
N ASN A 92 14.09 -19.79 17.32
CA ASN A 92 12.65 -19.64 17.15
C ASN A 92 11.81 -20.17 18.34
N PRO A 93 12.15 -21.27 19.02
CA PRO A 93 11.42 -21.70 20.23
C PRO A 93 11.47 -20.71 21.40
N GLN A 94 12.40 -19.74 21.36
CA GLN A 94 12.57 -18.68 22.37
C GLN A 94 12.18 -17.30 21.82
N ARG A 95 11.73 -17.22 20.57
CA ARG A 95 11.45 -15.96 19.89
C ARG A 95 10.15 -15.36 20.42
N VAL A 96 10.16 -14.04 20.64
CA VAL A 96 8.93 -13.29 20.93
C VAL A 96 8.00 -13.35 19.73
N VAL A 97 6.74 -13.67 19.97
CA VAL A 97 5.67 -13.60 18.96
C VAL A 97 4.64 -12.57 19.34
N THR A 98 3.97 -11.97 18.36
CA THR A 98 2.83 -11.09 18.58
C THR A 98 1.61 -11.75 17.95
N LEU A 99 0.62 -12.11 18.76
CA LEU A 99 -0.57 -12.85 18.32
C LEU A 99 -1.77 -11.93 18.37
N GLY A 100 -2.64 -12.00 17.36
CA GLY A 100 -3.85 -11.18 17.29
C GLY A 100 -5.13 -12.00 17.38
N GLY A 101 -6.22 -11.34 17.76
CA GLY A 101 -7.59 -11.85 17.57
C GLY A 101 -8.12 -11.55 16.16
N LEU A 102 -9.38 -11.91 15.91
CA LEU A 102 -10.05 -11.66 14.64
C LEU A 102 -10.07 -10.15 14.31
N GLY A 103 -9.62 -9.82 13.11
CA GLY A 103 -9.47 -8.45 12.59
C GLY A 103 -8.46 -7.60 13.36
N GLN A 104 -7.72 -8.18 14.31
CA GLN A 104 -6.97 -7.44 15.32
C GLN A 104 -7.82 -6.37 16.03
N ASP A 105 -9.13 -6.58 16.06
CA ASP A 105 -10.08 -5.69 16.72
C ASP A 105 -10.05 -5.93 18.24
N ILE A 106 -10.16 -4.87 19.01
CA ILE A 106 -10.11 -4.93 20.48
C ILE A 106 -11.24 -5.79 21.04
N GLN A 107 -12.48 -5.55 20.60
CA GLN A 107 -13.66 -6.21 21.14
C GLN A 107 -13.72 -7.68 20.76
N ARG A 108 -13.33 -8.01 19.52
CA ARG A 108 -13.18 -9.40 19.07
C ARG A 108 -12.04 -10.10 19.80
N SER A 109 -10.94 -9.40 20.09
CA SER A 109 -9.83 -9.98 20.87
C SER A 109 -10.26 -10.27 22.30
N ILE A 110 -10.96 -9.35 22.98
CA ILE A 110 -11.53 -9.58 24.32
C ILE A 110 -12.46 -10.79 24.32
N LYS A 111 -13.29 -10.93 23.29
CA LYS A 111 -14.29 -12.01 23.22
C LYS A 111 -13.68 -13.37 22.89
N TRP A 112 -12.73 -13.42 21.96
CA TRP A 112 -12.38 -14.66 21.25
C TRP A 112 -10.89 -15.00 21.24
N PHE A 113 -10.01 -14.12 21.70
CA PHE A 113 -8.59 -14.45 21.72
C PHE A 113 -8.30 -15.54 22.75
N GLU A 114 -7.78 -16.67 22.28
CA GLU A 114 -7.29 -17.75 23.13
C GLU A 114 -5.78 -17.61 23.31
N ARG A 115 -5.32 -17.83 24.55
CA ARG A 115 -3.88 -17.87 24.84
C ARG A 115 -3.25 -19.08 24.13
N PRO A 116 -1.97 -18.98 23.72
CA PRO A 116 -1.25 -20.10 23.12
C PRO A 116 -1.33 -21.36 23.99
N SER A 117 -1.40 -22.51 23.32
CA SER A 117 -1.27 -23.81 23.99
C SER A 117 -0.01 -23.86 24.84
N SER A 118 -0.11 -24.49 26.02
CA SER A 118 1.03 -24.76 26.91
C SER A 118 2.12 -25.65 26.29
N GLU A 119 1.88 -26.23 25.11
CA GLU A 119 2.88 -26.93 24.31
C GLU A 119 4.04 -26.01 23.86
N PHE A 120 3.78 -24.71 23.71
CA PHE A 120 4.75 -23.74 23.20
C PHE A 120 5.30 -22.85 24.31
N CYS A 121 6.62 -22.69 24.35
CA CYS A 121 7.32 -21.88 25.35
C CYS A 121 7.63 -20.45 24.89
N ASN A 122 7.16 -20.05 23.70
CA ASN A 122 7.40 -18.73 23.15
C ASN A 122 6.81 -17.64 24.07
N PRO A 123 7.58 -16.61 24.45
CA PRO A 123 6.99 -15.40 25.02
C PRO A 123 6.10 -14.74 23.97
N TYR A 124 4.91 -14.28 24.35
CA TYR A 124 3.98 -13.64 23.43
C TYR A 124 3.45 -12.30 23.94
N ALA A 125 3.12 -11.42 23.01
CA ALA A 125 2.30 -10.24 23.22
C ALA A 125 0.98 -10.37 22.45
N LEU A 126 -0.08 -9.73 22.94
CA LEU A 126 -1.33 -9.54 22.19
C LEU A 126 -1.19 -8.33 21.28
N GLN A 127 -1.48 -8.47 19.99
CA GLN A 127 -1.47 -7.38 19.01
C GLN A 127 -2.89 -7.03 18.59
N VAL A 128 -3.24 -5.75 18.69
CA VAL A 128 -4.52 -5.17 18.25
C VAL A 128 -4.26 -3.94 17.36
N HIS A 129 -5.22 -3.56 16.53
CA HIS A 129 -5.20 -2.32 15.75
C HIS A 129 -6.24 -1.34 16.30
N TYR A 130 -6.00 -0.04 16.14
CA TYR A 130 -6.91 0.99 16.66
C TYR A 130 -7.10 2.15 15.68
N TYR A 131 -8.24 2.13 14.98
CA TYR A 131 -8.70 3.18 14.07
C TYR A 131 -10.10 3.67 14.47
N ALA A 132 -10.26 4.03 15.74
CA ALA A 132 -11.52 4.55 16.26
C ALA A 132 -11.38 6.01 16.76
N PRO A 133 -12.44 6.84 16.60
CA PRO A 133 -13.66 6.52 15.85
C PRO A 133 -13.41 6.54 14.34
N TYR A 134 -13.95 5.53 13.64
CA TYR A 134 -13.67 5.29 12.21
C TYR A 134 -14.01 6.49 11.32
N ASP A 135 -15.10 7.17 11.63
CA ASP A 135 -15.53 8.35 10.87
C ASP A 135 -14.49 9.48 10.93
N PHE A 136 -13.80 9.67 12.05
CA PHE A 136 -12.70 10.62 12.16
C PHE A 136 -11.40 10.11 11.52
N THR A 137 -10.96 8.90 11.88
CA THR A 137 -9.66 8.35 11.43
C THR A 137 -9.64 8.11 9.93
N SER A 138 -10.80 7.84 9.32
CA SER A 138 -10.95 7.55 7.89
C SER A 138 -11.56 8.70 7.09
N ALA A 139 -11.75 9.89 7.69
CA ALA A 139 -12.39 11.04 7.03
C ALA A 139 -13.80 10.74 6.49
N ALA A 140 -14.53 9.83 7.14
CA ALA A 140 -15.84 9.41 6.68
C ALA A 140 -16.90 10.43 7.08
N TRP A 141 -17.85 10.63 6.16
CA TRP A 141 -19.09 11.39 6.41
C TRP A 141 -18.89 12.78 7.05
N GLY A 142 -17.77 13.43 6.74
CA GLY A 142 -17.45 14.78 7.20
C GLY A 142 -17.10 14.93 8.67
N LYS A 143 -16.82 13.82 9.38
CA LYS A 143 -16.29 13.89 10.75
C LYS A 143 -14.85 14.44 10.70
N THR A 144 -14.74 15.71 11.06
CA THR A 144 -13.50 16.52 10.98
C THR A 144 -13.02 17.00 12.35
N ILE A 145 -13.73 16.63 13.40
CA ILE A 145 -13.52 17.06 14.78
C ILE A 145 -13.28 15.84 15.67
N TRP A 146 -12.43 16.04 16.69
CA TRP A 146 -12.14 15.06 17.74
C TRP A 146 -11.62 15.79 18.98
N GLY A 147 -11.92 15.27 20.16
CA GLY A 147 -11.33 15.71 21.43
C GLY A 147 -12.34 16.11 22.50
N SER A 148 -13.62 15.83 22.26
CA SER A 148 -14.66 15.91 23.31
C SER A 148 -14.37 14.89 24.42
N ASP A 149 -15.00 15.08 25.58
CA ASP A 149 -14.89 14.11 26.67
C ASP A 149 -15.42 12.73 26.28
N ALA A 150 -16.43 12.68 25.40
CA ALA A 150 -16.95 11.43 24.85
C ALA A 150 -15.94 10.74 23.92
N ASP A 151 -15.25 11.49 23.05
CA ASP A 151 -14.22 10.93 22.18
C ASP A 151 -13.05 10.35 23.00
N LYS A 152 -12.64 11.06 24.05
CA LYS A 152 -11.58 10.65 24.98
C LYS A 152 -12.00 9.43 25.81
N ALA A 153 -13.22 9.41 26.32
CA ALA A 153 -13.77 8.28 27.06
C ALA A 153 -13.82 7.03 26.19
N GLN A 154 -14.27 7.13 24.94
CA GLN A 154 -14.30 5.99 24.01
C GLN A 154 -12.92 5.32 23.87
N LEU A 155 -11.86 6.11 23.71
CA LEU A 155 -10.50 5.57 23.60
C LEU A 155 -10.01 5.00 24.95
N ASP A 156 -10.20 5.73 26.04
CA ASP A 156 -9.76 5.29 27.37
C ASP A 156 -10.47 4.00 27.80
N ASP A 157 -11.78 3.91 27.61
CA ASP A 157 -12.60 2.76 27.98
C ASP A 157 -12.21 1.52 27.17
N ALA A 158 -11.97 1.65 25.87
CA ALA A 158 -11.53 0.55 25.03
C ALA A 158 -10.16 -0.02 25.50
N PHE A 159 -9.23 0.87 25.88
CA PHE A 159 -7.92 0.45 26.36
C PHE A 159 -7.99 -0.10 27.78
N ALA A 160 -8.84 0.47 28.63
CA ALA A 160 -9.10 0.00 29.99
C ALA A 160 -9.66 -1.42 29.98
N GLU A 161 -10.66 -1.68 29.15
CA GLU A 161 -11.30 -2.99 29.03
C GLU A 161 -10.31 -4.04 28.51
N LEU A 162 -9.52 -3.69 27.49
CA LEU A 162 -8.49 -4.57 26.94
C LEU A 162 -7.44 -4.93 28.01
N ARG A 163 -6.92 -3.94 28.74
CA ARG A 163 -5.96 -4.18 29.83
C ARG A 163 -6.58 -4.98 30.97
N SER A 164 -7.84 -4.71 31.33
CA SER A 164 -8.53 -5.45 32.40
C SER A 164 -8.73 -6.92 32.02
N THR A 165 -8.98 -7.21 30.75
CA THR A 165 -9.16 -8.59 30.24
C THR A 165 -7.82 -9.33 30.18
N PHE A 166 -6.74 -8.64 29.83
CA PHE A 166 -5.38 -9.20 29.72
C PHE A 166 -4.38 -8.48 30.64
N PRO A 167 -4.50 -8.66 31.97
CA PRO A 167 -3.71 -7.91 32.95
C PRO A 167 -2.22 -8.24 32.94
N ASP A 168 -1.86 -9.45 32.54
CA ASP A 168 -0.52 -10.04 32.56
C ASP A 168 0.12 -10.20 31.17
N VAL A 169 -0.59 -9.80 30.10
CA VAL A 169 -0.11 -9.95 28.71
C VAL A 169 0.42 -8.60 28.21
N PRO A 170 1.65 -8.53 27.66
CA PRO A 170 2.11 -7.35 26.93
C PRO A 170 1.20 -7.07 25.73
N ILE A 171 0.87 -5.80 25.48
CA ILE A 171 -0.03 -5.40 24.39
C ILE A 171 0.70 -4.47 23.43
N VAL A 172 0.59 -4.77 22.14
CA VAL A 172 1.09 -3.96 21.03
C VAL A 172 -0.13 -3.42 20.28
N ILE A 173 -0.20 -2.11 20.08
CA ILE A 173 -1.13 -1.53 19.10
C ILE A 173 -0.38 -1.52 17.77
N GLY A 174 -0.55 -2.58 16.98
CA GLY A 174 0.24 -2.87 15.78
C GLY A 174 0.04 -1.84 14.67
N GLU A 175 -1.15 -1.24 14.62
CA GLU A 175 -1.49 -0.18 13.69
C GLU A 175 -2.45 0.83 14.32
N TRP A 176 -2.19 2.10 14.06
CA TRP A 176 -3.10 3.23 14.27
C TRP A 176 -2.62 4.42 13.45
N LEU A 177 -3.53 5.29 13.02
CA LEU A 177 -3.19 6.56 12.38
C LEU A 177 -4.41 7.49 12.28
N VAL A 178 -4.17 8.81 12.28
CA VAL A 178 -5.08 9.80 11.69
C VAL A 178 -4.31 10.59 10.63
N SER A 179 -4.63 10.41 9.36
CA SER A 179 -3.78 10.97 8.28
C SER A 179 -3.84 12.50 8.22
N PRO A 180 -2.71 13.20 8.08
CA PRO A 180 -2.67 14.65 7.88
C PRO A 180 -3.26 15.08 6.54
N VAL A 181 -3.46 14.14 5.61
CA VAL A 181 -4.03 14.40 4.29
C VAL A 181 -5.45 14.95 4.39
N HIS A 182 -6.27 14.46 5.34
CA HIS A 182 -7.68 14.85 5.45
C HIS A 182 -8.03 15.48 6.79
N SER A 183 -7.32 15.17 7.87
CA SER A 183 -7.64 15.72 9.18
C SER A 183 -7.16 17.15 9.36
N GLU A 184 -7.88 17.92 10.17
CA GLU A 184 -7.42 19.22 10.62
C GLU A 184 -6.35 19.06 11.72
N PRO A 185 -5.35 19.96 11.80
CA PRO A 185 -4.18 19.74 12.65
C PRO A 185 -4.47 19.68 14.15
N ALA A 186 -5.32 20.54 14.70
CA ALA A 186 -5.52 20.62 16.14
C ALA A 186 -6.18 19.35 16.70
N ALA A 187 -7.28 18.89 16.11
CA ALA A 187 -7.92 17.61 16.45
C ALA A 187 -6.96 16.43 16.28
N ARG A 188 -6.15 16.40 15.20
CA ARG A 188 -5.16 15.33 14.98
C ARG A 188 -4.09 15.31 16.07
N TRP A 189 -3.50 16.45 16.41
CA TRP A 189 -2.47 16.53 17.45
C TRP A 189 -3.02 16.16 18.84
N ARG A 190 -4.27 16.54 19.14
CA ARG A 190 -4.97 16.10 20.35
C ARG A 190 -5.19 14.59 20.37
N TYR A 191 -5.55 13.99 19.24
CA TYR A 191 -5.68 12.53 19.12
C TYR A 191 -4.33 11.84 19.38
N TYR A 192 -3.25 12.32 18.76
CA TYR A 192 -1.91 11.74 18.87
C TYR A 192 -1.37 11.80 20.30
N ASP A 193 -1.54 12.94 20.97
CA ASP A 193 -1.19 13.12 22.39
C ASP A 193 -1.99 12.20 23.30
N PHE A 194 -3.32 12.17 23.12
CA PHE A 194 -4.18 11.38 23.97
C PHE A 194 -3.95 9.88 23.79
N LEU A 195 -3.84 9.38 22.56
CA LEU A 195 -3.52 7.97 22.29
C LEU A 195 -2.18 7.57 22.91
N ALA A 196 -1.14 8.40 22.80
CA ALA A 196 0.16 8.14 23.42
C ALA A 196 0.06 8.05 24.95
N ARG A 197 -0.56 9.06 25.59
CA ARG A 197 -0.70 9.08 27.06
C ARG A 197 -1.55 7.92 27.57
N THR A 198 -2.62 7.57 26.86
CA THR A 198 -3.48 6.44 27.21
C THR A 198 -2.75 5.11 26.97
N SER A 199 -1.90 5.02 25.94
CA SER A 199 -1.02 3.86 25.75
C SER A 199 -0.04 3.69 26.92
N ILE A 200 0.59 4.76 27.41
CA ILE A 200 1.43 4.70 28.62
C ILE A 200 0.61 4.25 29.83
N LYS A 201 -0.55 4.89 30.05
CA LYS A 201 -1.43 4.61 31.20
C LYS A 201 -1.74 3.12 31.32
N TYR A 202 -1.96 2.44 30.20
CA TYR A 202 -2.29 1.02 30.17
C TYR A 202 -1.11 0.11 29.78
N GLY A 203 0.12 0.65 29.62
CA GLY A 203 1.32 -0.12 29.29
C GLY A 203 1.25 -0.80 27.92
N PHE A 204 0.75 -0.09 26.90
CA PHE A 204 0.65 -0.54 25.52
C PHE A 204 1.78 0.05 24.69
N ALA A 205 2.26 -0.69 23.70
CA ALA A 205 3.28 -0.23 22.75
C ALA A 205 2.63 0.16 21.41
N PRO A 206 2.42 1.46 21.13
CA PRO A 206 1.78 1.90 19.89
C PRO A 206 2.75 1.96 18.71
N MET A 207 2.29 1.48 17.55
CA MET A 207 3.02 1.51 16.28
C MET A 207 2.19 2.26 15.24
N MET A 208 2.70 3.42 14.80
CA MET A 208 2.03 4.23 13.78
C MET A 208 2.05 3.52 12.43
N TRP A 209 0.89 3.46 11.78
CA TRP A 209 0.78 3.01 10.41
C TRP A 209 1.28 4.10 9.46
N ASP A 210 2.21 3.77 8.56
CA ASP A 210 2.69 4.70 7.53
C ASP A 210 2.82 4.01 6.17
N THR A 211 1.90 4.33 5.27
CA THR A 211 1.89 3.84 3.88
C THR A 211 2.98 4.47 3.02
N GLY A 212 3.67 5.51 3.51
CA GLY A 212 4.57 6.39 2.76
C GLY A 212 3.88 7.63 2.18
N ASN A 213 2.57 7.79 2.41
CA ASN A 213 1.80 8.96 1.97
C ASN A 213 1.28 9.82 3.13
N ASP A 214 1.47 9.38 4.38
CA ASP A 214 0.78 9.96 5.53
C ASP A 214 1.75 10.53 6.55
N ILE A 215 2.84 9.83 6.88
CA ILE A 215 3.81 10.28 7.89
C ILE A 215 5.12 10.71 7.25
N LEU A 216 5.85 9.78 6.63
CA LEU A 216 7.14 10.06 6.00
C LEU A 216 7.06 9.98 4.48
N ASP A 217 7.35 11.09 3.80
CA ASP A 217 7.68 11.06 2.38
C ASP A 217 9.06 10.41 2.22
N ARG A 218 9.04 9.14 1.80
CA ARG A 218 10.25 8.33 1.62
C ARG A 218 11.12 8.78 0.45
N SER A 219 10.62 9.64 -0.44
CA SER A 219 11.40 10.18 -1.56
C SER A 219 12.21 11.41 -1.15
N SER A 220 11.60 12.32 -0.38
CA SER A 220 12.24 13.55 0.09
C SER A 220 12.86 13.43 1.49
N HIS A 221 12.58 12.33 2.19
CA HIS A 221 12.95 12.07 3.58
C HIS A 221 12.40 13.15 4.54
N LYS A 222 11.20 13.67 4.25
CA LYS A 222 10.53 14.70 5.05
C LYS A 222 9.22 14.18 5.62
N MET A 223 8.91 14.57 6.84
CA MET A 223 7.61 14.27 7.44
C MET A 223 6.54 15.20 6.86
N PHE A 224 5.35 14.66 6.59
CA PHE A 224 4.17 15.46 6.21
C PHE A 224 3.65 16.29 7.39
N ASP A 225 3.79 15.78 8.62
CA ASP A 225 3.42 16.47 9.86
C ASP A 225 4.46 16.23 10.96
N VAL A 226 5.52 17.04 10.96
CA VAL A 226 6.57 17.02 12.00
C VAL A 226 5.96 17.27 13.38
N THR A 227 4.97 18.16 13.49
CA THR A 227 4.38 18.54 14.78
C THR A 227 3.64 17.36 15.40
N GLY A 228 2.81 16.67 14.62
CA GLY A 228 2.09 15.49 15.10
C GLY A 228 3.03 14.41 15.61
N VAL A 229 4.09 14.09 14.85
CA VAL A 229 5.09 13.10 15.28
C VAL A 229 5.78 13.52 16.58
N GLU A 230 6.21 14.78 16.70
CA GLU A 230 6.85 15.26 17.93
C GLU A 230 5.89 15.24 19.13
N VAL A 231 4.64 15.67 18.95
CA VAL A 231 3.58 15.57 19.98
C VAL A 231 3.44 14.14 20.48
N HIS A 232 3.37 13.17 19.55
CA HIS A 232 3.26 11.75 19.90
C HIS A 232 4.48 11.26 20.68
N LEU A 233 5.70 11.57 20.21
CA LEU A 233 6.95 11.14 20.86
C LEU A 233 7.10 11.74 22.26
N ARG A 234 6.80 13.04 22.44
CA ARG A 234 6.83 13.70 23.75
C ARG A 234 5.82 13.11 24.72
N ALA A 235 4.62 12.84 24.24
CA ALA A 235 3.61 12.17 25.03
C ALA A 235 4.07 10.77 25.46
N LEU A 236 4.77 10.02 24.59
CA LEU A 236 5.38 8.72 24.93
C LEU A 236 6.53 8.80 25.94
N GLU A 237 7.18 9.95 26.07
CA GLU A 237 8.18 10.24 27.13
C GLU A 237 7.51 10.61 28.47
N GLY A 238 6.17 10.62 28.55
CA GLY A 238 5.42 11.06 29.73
C GLY A 238 5.36 12.58 29.87
N ILE A 239 5.72 13.33 28.82
CA ILE A 239 5.70 14.80 28.82
C ILE A 239 4.34 15.26 28.30
N HIS A 240 3.66 16.11 29.06
CA HIS A 240 2.39 16.72 28.65
C HIS A 240 2.64 17.81 27.62
N ASN A 241 2.00 17.71 26.45
CA ASN A 241 2.09 18.75 25.41
C ASN A 241 1.10 19.87 25.67
N SER A 242 1.47 21.11 25.39
CA SER A 242 0.50 22.19 25.18
C SER A 242 -0.13 22.04 23.79
N LEU A 243 -1.46 22.15 23.68
CA LEU A 243 -2.17 21.86 22.45
C LEU A 243 -3.20 22.94 22.08
N PRO A 244 -3.34 23.26 20.78
CA PRO A 244 -4.35 24.18 20.31
C PRO A 244 -5.75 23.58 20.47
N GLU A 245 -6.72 24.40 20.84
CA GLU A 245 -8.11 23.98 20.89
C GLU A 245 -8.76 24.04 19.51
N ALA A 246 -9.78 23.19 19.33
CA ALA A 246 -10.61 23.12 18.15
C ALA A 246 -12.04 22.75 18.54
N THR A 247 -12.97 22.86 17.59
CA THR A 247 -14.35 22.41 17.81
C THR A 247 -14.40 20.96 18.26
N THR A 248 -15.05 20.69 19.39
CA THR A 248 -15.33 19.34 19.90
C THR A 248 -16.83 19.04 19.97
N ASP A 249 -17.67 20.07 19.87
CA ASP A 249 -19.13 19.92 19.89
C ASP A 249 -19.61 19.31 18.57
N ALA A 250 -20.13 18.08 18.65
CA ALA A 250 -20.69 17.36 17.51
C ALA A 250 -21.90 18.07 16.89
N SER A 251 -22.61 18.92 17.64
CA SER A 251 -23.78 19.66 17.16
C SER A 251 -23.44 21.02 16.53
N ALA A 252 -22.16 21.42 16.56
CA ALA A 252 -21.73 22.71 16.04
C ALA A 252 -22.09 22.88 14.55
N ALA A 253 -22.51 24.09 14.17
CA ALA A 253 -22.79 24.42 12.77
C ALA A 253 -21.53 24.84 12.00
N SER A 254 -20.46 25.18 12.71
CA SER A 254 -19.18 25.62 12.16
C SER A 254 -18.02 25.07 12.98
N GLN A 255 -16.87 24.95 12.31
CA GLN A 255 -15.63 24.49 12.92
C GLN A 255 -14.68 25.68 13.14
N PHE A 256 -13.93 25.67 14.24
CA PHE A 256 -12.73 26.48 14.44
C PHE A 256 -11.54 25.58 14.80
N SER A 257 -10.33 26.09 14.56
CA SER A 257 -9.07 25.42 14.92
C SER A 257 -8.03 26.48 15.26
N SER A 258 -7.46 26.39 16.46
CA SER A 258 -6.43 27.33 16.95
C SER A 258 -5.04 27.04 16.37
N ALA A 259 -4.93 26.04 15.49
CA ALA A 259 -3.77 25.88 14.60
C ALA A 259 -3.71 26.96 13.51
N PHE A 260 -4.74 27.83 13.41
CA PHE A 260 -4.82 28.92 12.46
C PHE A 260 -5.30 30.22 13.10
N ALA A 261 -4.76 31.35 12.64
CA ALA A 261 -5.34 32.68 12.82
C ALA A 261 -5.89 33.14 11.47
N PHE A 262 -7.21 33.17 11.32
CA PHE A 262 -7.87 33.52 10.05
C PHE A 262 -8.23 35.01 10.01
N HIS A 263 -7.93 35.67 8.89
CA HIS A 263 -8.35 37.04 8.60
C HIS A 263 -8.96 37.11 7.20
N ARG A 264 -10.14 37.74 7.08
CA ARG A 264 -10.83 37.84 5.80
C ARG A 264 -10.35 39.08 5.03
N VAL A 265 -10.12 38.93 3.72
CA VAL A 265 -9.79 40.02 2.80
C VAL A 265 -10.78 41.17 2.94
N GLY A 266 -10.26 42.38 3.15
CA GLY A 266 -11.05 43.62 3.24
C GLY A 266 -11.65 43.93 4.61
N ASP A 267 -11.64 42.99 5.56
CA ASP A 267 -12.09 43.25 6.93
C ASP A 267 -11.04 44.06 7.71
N ALA A 268 -11.46 44.78 8.75
CA ALA A 268 -10.52 45.46 9.63
C ALA A 268 -9.70 44.44 10.45
N ILE A 269 -8.38 44.61 10.51
CA ILE A 269 -7.50 43.74 11.29
C ILE A 269 -7.72 44.01 12.79
N GLN A 270 -8.10 42.96 13.52
CA GLN A 270 -8.36 43.00 14.95
C GLN A 270 -7.44 42.02 15.69
N ALA A 271 -7.23 42.27 16.98
CA ALA A 271 -6.56 41.33 17.86
C ALA A 271 -7.33 40.00 17.89
N GLN A 272 -6.62 38.87 17.85
CA GLN A 272 -7.23 37.55 17.85
C GLN A 272 -6.79 36.77 19.08
N THR A 273 -7.74 36.09 19.72
CA THR A 273 -7.47 35.22 20.86
C THR A 273 -7.69 33.78 20.41
N LEU A 274 -6.63 32.98 20.46
CA LEU A 274 -6.63 31.57 20.06
C LEU A 274 -6.62 30.70 21.32
N PRO A 275 -7.68 29.92 21.58
CA PRO A 275 -7.73 29.08 22.77
C PRO A 275 -6.70 27.95 22.75
N PHE A 276 -6.15 27.65 23.91
CA PHE A 276 -5.07 26.68 24.09
C PHE A 276 -5.22 25.92 25.41
N SER A 277 -4.94 24.62 25.37
CA SER A 277 -4.71 23.81 26.56
C SER A 277 -3.21 23.82 26.88
N PHE A 278 -2.80 24.57 27.90
CA PHE A 278 -1.38 24.67 28.27
C PHE A 278 -0.85 23.47 29.05
N ASN A 279 -1.74 22.67 29.68
CA ASN A 279 -1.36 21.45 30.40
C ASN A 279 -0.17 21.67 31.36
N GLU A 280 -0.27 22.71 32.19
CA GLU A 280 0.74 23.12 33.19
C GLU A 280 2.06 23.68 32.61
N ASN A 281 2.21 23.74 31.30
CA ASN A 281 3.38 24.34 30.67
C ASN A 281 3.26 25.86 30.55
N LEU A 282 4.42 26.52 30.48
CA LEU A 282 4.54 27.94 30.20
C LEU A 282 4.92 28.15 28.73
N VAL A 283 4.39 29.22 28.10
CA VAL A 283 4.91 29.69 26.82
C VAL A 283 6.28 30.32 27.05
N THR A 284 7.31 29.84 26.37
CA THR A 284 8.69 30.33 26.50
C THR A 284 9.08 31.28 25.39
N SER A 285 8.53 31.10 24.19
CA SER A 285 8.72 32.00 23.06
C SER A 285 7.65 31.80 21.99
N ILE A 286 7.29 32.87 21.30
CA ILE A 286 6.57 32.80 20.03
C ILE A 286 7.45 33.45 18.96
N ALA A 287 7.82 32.71 17.93
CA ALA A 287 8.62 33.20 16.82
C ALA A 287 7.83 33.10 15.51
N VAL A 288 7.88 34.16 14.70
CA VAL A 288 7.30 34.17 13.35
C VAL A 288 8.45 34.44 12.39
N ASP A 289 8.74 33.47 11.52
CA ASP A 289 9.95 33.46 10.70
C ASP A 289 11.21 33.64 11.59
N ASP A 290 12.04 34.65 11.35
CA ASP A 290 13.23 34.96 12.15
C ASP A 290 12.96 35.94 13.32
N ARG A 291 11.71 36.39 13.52
CA ARG A 291 11.34 37.38 14.54
C ARG A 291 10.74 36.70 15.77
N VAL A 292 11.40 36.86 16.92
CA VAL A 292 10.80 36.56 18.23
C VAL A 292 9.85 37.69 18.62
N LEU A 293 8.59 37.34 18.92
CA LEU A 293 7.56 38.29 19.33
C LEU A 293 7.74 38.69 20.80
N ALA A 294 7.42 39.95 21.12
CA ALA A 294 7.49 40.47 22.48
C ALA A 294 6.15 40.30 23.23
N GLU A 295 6.17 39.58 24.36
CA GLU A 295 5.01 39.52 25.26
C GLU A 295 4.66 40.92 25.79
N GLY A 296 3.37 41.22 25.91
CA GLY A 296 2.83 42.53 26.27
C GLY A 296 2.64 43.48 25.09
N THR A 297 3.50 43.42 24.07
CA THR A 297 3.41 44.31 22.89
C THR A 297 2.83 43.60 21.67
N ASP A 298 3.35 42.43 21.32
CA ASP A 298 2.93 41.66 20.14
C ASP A 298 1.85 40.64 20.51
N TYR A 299 1.98 40.01 21.67
CA TYR A 299 0.99 39.06 22.17
C TYR A 299 0.84 39.14 23.68
N ALA A 300 -0.21 38.51 24.22
CA ALA A 300 -0.39 38.30 25.64
C ALA A 300 -0.85 36.86 25.89
N ILE A 301 -0.31 36.23 26.93
CA ILE A 301 -0.84 34.97 27.45
C ILE A 301 -2.06 35.29 28.31
N ILE A 302 -3.15 34.60 28.06
CA ILE A 302 -4.38 34.66 28.87
C ILE A 302 -4.70 33.26 29.38
N ASP A 303 -5.53 33.14 30.42
CA ASP A 303 -5.73 31.89 31.18
C ASP A 303 -5.84 30.61 30.32
N ASN A 304 -6.61 30.63 29.23
CA ASN A 304 -6.80 29.50 28.32
C ASN A 304 -6.54 29.85 26.85
N GLY A 305 -5.57 30.73 26.58
CA GLY A 305 -5.27 31.08 25.20
C GLY A 305 -4.10 32.05 25.00
N ILE A 306 -3.80 32.27 23.73
CA ILE A 306 -2.79 33.22 23.27
C ILE A 306 -3.52 34.32 22.52
N ARG A 307 -3.38 35.57 22.98
CA ARG A 307 -3.92 36.74 22.28
C ARG A 307 -2.82 37.40 21.46
N PHE A 308 -2.94 37.37 20.14
CA PHE A 308 -2.14 38.17 19.24
C PHE A 308 -2.75 39.56 19.08
N HIS A 309 -1.97 40.61 19.28
CA HIS A 309 -2.43 41.99 19.14
C HIS A 309 -2.62 42.37 17.66
N SER A 310 -3.52 43.31 17.39
CA SER A 310 -3.77 43.79 16.03
C SER A 310 -2.52 44.40 15.40
N SER A 311 -1.63 45.00 16.19
CA SER A 311 -0.35 45.55 15.74
C SER A 311 0.51 44.49 15.07
N VAL A 312 0.79 43.37 15.73
CA VAL A 312 1.61 42.30 15.14
C VAL A 312 0.89 41.60 13.99
N LEU A 313 -0.43 41.39 14.11
CA LEU A 313 -1.20 40.76 13.03
C LEU A 313 -1.21 41.61 11.76
N SER A 314 -1.13 42.95 11.89
CA SER A 314 -1.06 43.86 10.74
C SER A 314 0.24 43.74 9.95
N ASP A 315 1.32 43.23 10.56
CA ASP A 315 2.58 42.98 9.85
C ASP A 315 2.44 41.81 8.85
N TYR A 316 1.49 40.89 9.09
CA TYR A 316 1.35 39.65 8.32
C TYR A 316 0.04 39.57 7.51
N PHE A 317 -1.04 40.19 7.98
CA PHE A 317 -2.31 40.23 7.27
C PHE A 317 -2.31 41.36 6.22
N ASP A 318 -1.63 41.14 5.10
CA ASP A 318 -1.79 41.98 3.91
C ASP A 318 -3.19 41.77 3.30
N THR A 319 -4.01 42.81 3.35
CA THR A 319 -5.46 42.77 3.04
C THR A 319 -5.77 42.48 1.58
N ASN A 320 -4.79 42.45 0.67
CA ASN A 320 -5.06 42.36 -0.78
C ASN A 320 -4.82 40.99 -1.41
N ALA A 321 -4.17 40.06 -0.71
CA ALA A 321 -3.87 38.74 -1.25
C ALA A 321 -4.20 37.62 -0.25
N ALA A 322 -5.12 36.72 -0.59
CA ALA A 322 -5.38 35.54 0.21
C ALA A 322 -4.24 34.50 0.12
N GLY A 323 -4.08 33.69 1.16
CA GLY A 323 -3.08 32.64 1.32
C GLY A 323 -2.58 32.52 2.76
N VAL A 324 -1.77 31.50 3.02
CA VAL A 324 -0.96 31.41 4.24
C VAL A 324 0.14 32.48 4.17
N LYS A 325 0.26 33.29 5.22
CA LYS A 325 1.14 34.47 5.27
C LYS A 325 2.40 34.25 6.07
N ALA A 326 2.27 33.61 7.21
CA ALA A 326 3.36 33.29 8.09
C ALA A 326 2.98 32.10 8.99
N THR A 327 3.96 31.52 9.66
CA THR A 327 3.73 30.51 10.70
C THR A 327 4.38 30.97 11.99
N ALA A 328 3.56 31.17 13.03
CA ALA A 328 4.03 31.44 14.38
C ALA A 328 4.33 30.12 15.09
N LEU A 329 5.60 29.86 15.41
CA LEU A 329 6.01 28.71 16.19
C LEU A 329 5.96 29.07 17.68
N VAL A 330 5.00 28.48 18.40
CA VAL A 330 4.87 28.63 19.86
C VAL A 330 5.69 27.53 20.52
N SER A 331 6.64 27.93 21.35
CA SER A 331 7.45 27.01 22.16
C SER A 331 7.05 27.07 23.62
N PHE A 332 7.19 25.95 24.30
CA PHE A 332 6.74 25.76 25.67
C PHE A 332 7.89 25.32 26.57
N SER A 333 7.67 25.36 27.88
CA SER A 333 8.63 24.85 28.88
C SER A 333 8.89 23.35 28.77
N ALA A 334 7.92 22.59 28.23
CA ALA A 334 8.04 21.17 27.91
C ALA A 334 7.11 20.81 26.74
N GLY A 335 7.33 19.64 26.15
CA GLY A 335 6.52 19.12 25.04
C GLY A 335 6.93 19.70 23.67
N ALA A 336 6.11 19.43 22.66
CA ALA A 336 6.35 19.88 21.30
C ALA A 336 6.07 21.39 21.12
N SER A 337 6.85 22.06 20.28
CA SER A 337 6.48 23.38 19.77
C SER A 337 5.33 23.25 18.78
N ILE A 338 4.37 24.17 18.84
CA ILE A 338 3.14 24.14 18.02
C ILE A 338 3.15 25.29 17.01
N PRO A 339 3.01 25.00 15.70
CA PRO A 339 2.86 26.03 14.68
C PRO A 339 1.40 26.52 14.60
N ILE A 340 1.24 27.83 14.48
CA ILE A 340 -0.02 28.52 14.20
C ILE A 340 0.13 29.24 12.85
N GLN A 341 -0.70 28.89 11.88
CA GLN A 341 -0.65 29.53 10.56
C GLN A 341 -1.48 30.81 10.54
N PHE A 342 -0.87 31.91 10.13
CA PHE A 342 -1.57 33.16 9.85
C PHE A 342 -2.11 33.11 8.43
N VAL A 343 -3.43 33.15 8.27
CA VAL A 343 -4.09 32.93 6.98
C VAL A 343 -4.97 34.12 6.65
N VAL A 344 -4.69 34.77 5.51
CA VAL A 344 -5.63 35.70 4.88
C VAL A 344 -6.51 34.89 3.93
N TRP A 345 -7.82 34.97 4.07
CA TRP A 345 -8.76 34.19 3.27
C TRP A 345 -9.84 35.05 2.61
N ASP A 346 -10.42 34.53 1.55
CA ASP A 346 -11.59 35.04 0.87
C ASP A 346 -12.39 33.86 0.32
N THR A 347 -13.59 34.10 -0.21
CA THR A 347 -14.43 33.02 -0.75
C THR A 347 -13.72 32.36 -1.95
N PRO A 348 -13.44 31.05 -1.92
CA PRO A 348 -12.86 30.35 -3.08
C PRO A 348 -13.87 30.35 -4.25
N THR A 349 -13.36 30.38 -5.48
CA THR A 349 -14.22 30.35 -6.68
C THR A 349 -14.02 29.06 -7.46
N VAL A 350 -15.11 28.57 -8.07
CA VAL A 350 -15.10 27.40 -8.95
C VAL A 350 -15.39 27.90 -10.37
N PRO A 351 -14.41 27.94 -11.27
CA PRO A 351 -14.57 28.54 -12.60
C PRO A 351 -15.48 27.73 -13.53
N ILE A 352 -15.67 26.43 -13.26
CA ILE A 352 -16.53 25.55 -14.05
C ILE A 352 -17.77 25.21 -13.22
N ALA A 353 -18.94 25.69 -13.65
CA ALA A 353 -20.19 25.47 -12.93
C ALA A 353 -20.79 24.05 -13.12
N SER A 354 -20.38 23.31 -14.15
CA SER A 354 -20.86 21.96 -14.41
C SER A 354 -19.86 21.09 -15.17
N SER A 355 -19.86 19.80 -14.88
CA SER A 355 -19.09 18.77 -15.60
C SER A 355 -19.98 17.54 -15.79
N VAL A 356 -19.84 16.86 -16.93
CA VAL A 356 -20.55 15.60 -17.17
C VAL A 356 -19.73 14.46 -16.59
N ALA A 357 -20.32 13.76 -15.61
CA ALA A 357 -19.80 12.51 -15.10
C ALA A 357 -19.81 11.45 -16.21
N VAL A 358 -18.66 10.84 -16.50
CA VAL A 358 -18.55 9.67 -17.37
C VAL A 358 -18.29 8.47 -16.47
N ALA A 359 -19.10 7.41 -16.61
CA ALA A 359 -18.94 6.19 -15.83
C ALA A 359 -17.52 5.62 -16.02
N GLY A 360 -16.86 5.28 -14.92
CA GLY A 360 -15.47 4.79 -14.93
C GLY A 360 -14.41 5.88 -15.09
N SER A 361 -14.79 7.16 -15.14
CA SER A 361 -13.87 8.30 -15.23
C SER A 361 -13.95 9.19 -14.00
N GLU A 362 -12.82 9.79 -13.63
CA GLU A 362 -12.76 10.76 -12.55
C GLU A 362 -13.31 12.13 -13.00
N VAL A 363 -14.17 12.72 -12.18
CA VAL A 363 -14.55 14.13 -12.31
C VAL A 363 -13.53 14.97 -11.55
N SER A 364 -12.95 15.97 -12.19
CA SER A 364 -12.01 16.92 -11.57
C SER A 364 -12.62 18.31 -11.46
N VAL A 365 -12.85 18.79 -10.24
CA VAL A 365 -13.35 20.16 -10.01
C VAL A 365 -12.19 21.11 -9.71
N ALA A 366 -11.89 22.02 -10.64
CA ALA A 366 -10.91 23.07 -10.41
C ALA A 366 -11.43 24.09 -9.40
N VAL A 367 -10.62 24.43 -8.39
CA VAL A 367 -10.97 25.43 -7.37
C VAL A 367 -9.86 26.47 -7.31
N ASN A 368 -10.23 27.74 -7.45
CA ASN A 368 -9.36 28.86 -7.15
C ASN A 368 -9.42 29.11 -5.65
N TRP A 369 -8.51 28.44 -4.92
CA TRP A 369 -8.39 28.58 -3.48
C TRP A 369 -8.00 30.01 -3.12
N ARG A 370 -8.64 30.54 -2.07
CA ARG A 370 -8.38 31.87 -1.52
C ARG A 370 -8.14 31.76 -0.02
N GLY A 371 -7.05 31.11 0.37
CA GLY A 371 -6.72 30.80 1.77
C GLY A 371 -5.97 29.48 1.86
N VAL A 372 -6.38 28.60 2.77
CA VAL A 372 -5.90 27.20 2.82
C VAL A 372 -6.48 26.43 1.63
N SER A 373 -5.65 25.68 0.91
CA SER A 373 -6.02 24.91 -0.29
C SER A 373 -6.57 23.51 0.00
N LYS A 374 -7.22 23.34 1.16
CA LYS A 374 -7.75 22.07 1.64
C LYS A 374 -9.13 22.30 2.27
N PRO A 375 -10.21 21.70 1.76
CA PRO A 375 -11.51 21.77 2.42
C PRO A 375 -11.49 20.87 3.68
N ALA A 376 -12.30 21.22 4.69
CA ALA A 376 -12.52 20.33 5.82
C ALA A 376 -13.27 19.05 5.40
N THR A 377 -14.36 19.22 4.65
CA THR A 377 -15.16 18.12 4.08
C THR A 377 -15.96 18.63 2.88
N VAL A 378 -16.56 17.74 2.10
CA VAL A 378 -17.40 18.05 0.93
C VAL A 378 -18.77 17.39 1.07
N ALA A 379 -19.82 18.14 0.77
CA ALA A 379 -21.18 17.64 0.68
C ALA A 379 -21.54 17.39 -0.79
N ALA A 380 -22.29 16.33 -1.04
CA ALA A 380 -22.76 15.99 -2.38
C ALA A 380 -24.25 15.68 -2.32
N PHE A 381 -25.04 16.39 -3.13
CA PHE A 381 -26.50 16.26 -3.17
C PHE A 381 -26.99 16.06 -4.61
N LYS A 382 -28.07 15.31 -4.76
CA LYS A 382 -28.86 15.22 -5.99
C LYS A 382 -29.69 16.51 -6.15
N ALA A 383 -30.27 16.71 -7.33
CA ALA A 383 -31.09 17.87 -7.63
C ALA A 383 -32.36 17.98 -6.76
N ASP A 384 -32.82 16.87 -6.18
CA ASP A 384 -33.96 16.82 -5.25
C ASP A 384 -33.58 17.17 -3.80
N GLY A 385 -32.30 17.44 -3.52
CA GLY A 385 -31.78 17.77 -2.19
C GLY A 385 -31.41 16.56 -1.32
N SER A 386 -31.58 15.33 -1.80
CA SER A 386 -31.10 14.13 -1.11
C SER A 386 -29.57 13.97 -1.27
N PRO A 387 -28.84 13.39 -0.29
CA PRO A 387 -27.41 13.11 -0.47
C PRO A 387 -27.16 12.21 -1.69
N LEU A 388 -26.06 12.48 -2.40
CA LEU A 388 -25.69 11.73 -3.60
C LEU A 388 -25.29 10.28 -3.29
N VAL A 389 -24.56 10.10 -2.20
CA VAL A 389 -24.11 8.82 -1.65
C VAL A 389 -24.41 8.80 -0.16
N ASP A 390 -24.55 7.61 0.42
CA ASP A 390 -24.82 7.42 1.84
C ASP A 390 -26.01 8.27 2.32
N GLU A 391 -27.21 8.03 1.76
CA GLU A 391 -28.41 8.86 2.02
C GLU A 391 -28.75 9.03 3.51
N TRP A 392 -28.38 8.06 4.34
CA TRP A 392 -28.53 8.11 5.79
C TRP A 392 -27.73 9.24 6.46
N THR A 393 -26.70 9.79 5.80
CA THR A 393 -25.92 10.94 6.30
C THR A 393 -26.78 12.19 6.50
N VAL A 394 -28.01 12.24 5.97
CA VAL A 394 -28.98 13.30 6.27
C VAL A 394 -29.29 13.40 7.78
N TYR A 395 -29.16 12.28 8.51
CA TYR A 395 -29.41 12.21 9.95
C TYR A 395 -28.19 12.62 10.80
N LEU A 396 -27.03 12.86 10.18
CA LEU A 396 -25.87 13.32 10.89
C LEU A 396 -26.02 14.79 11.36
N PRO A 397 -25.24 15.19 12.38
CA PRO A 397 -25.15 16.58 12.80
C PRO A 397 -24.68 17.53 11.69
N PRO A 398 -24.78 18.85 11.88
CA PRO A 398 -24.56 19.83 10.81
C PRO A 398 -23.25 19.69 10.03
N LEU A 399 -22.15 19.36 10.71
CA LEU A 399 -20.85 19.18 10.04
C LEU A 399 -20.76 17.92 9.17
N GLY A 400 -21.57 16.88 9.45
CA GLY A 400 -21.59 15.62 8.70
C GLY A 400 -22.77 15.45 7.74
N ARG A 401 -23.78 16.32 7.80
CA ARG A 401 -25.01 16.17 7.02
C ARG A 401 -24.78 16.20 5.50
N GLY A 402 -25.10 15.09 4.82
CA GLY A 402 -24.94 14.94 3.36
C GLY A 402 -23.49 14.97 2.89
N ARG A 403 -22.54 14.71 3.79
CA ARG A 403 -21.11 14.69 3.51
C ARG A 403 -20.67 13.32 3.01
N THR A 404 -19.78 13.32 2.04
CA THR A 404 -19.22 12.09 1.48
C THR A 404 -18.05 11.59 2.31
N THR A 405 -17.80 10.29 2.30
CA THR A 405 -16.51 9.74 2.76
C THR A 405 -15.40 10.21 1.85
N PHE A 406 -14.42 10.90 2.43
CA PHE A 406 -13.32 11.50 1.68
C PHE A 406 -12.19 10.49 1.50
N VAL A 407 -12.02 9.97 0.28
CA VAL A 407 -10.80 9.25 -0.11
C VAL A 407 -9.95 10.18 -0.97
N PRO A 408 -8.88 10.79 -0.42
CA PRO A 408 -7.97 11.60 -1.21
C PRO A 408 -7.18 10.68 -2.13
N ALA A 409 -7.63 10.51 -3.38
CA ALA A 409 -6.72 9.99 -4.36
C ALA A 409 -5.68 11.09 -4.65
N LYS A 410 -4.40 10.74 -4.41
CA LYS A 410 -3.16 11.50 -4.64
C LYS A 410 -3.35 13.01 -4.78
N LEU A 411 -2.98 13.76 -3.74
CA LEU A 411 -2.90 15.22 -3.70
C LEU A 411 -2.18 15.77 -4.96
N ASN A 412 -2.97 16.09 -5.98
CA ASN A 412 -2.64 17.15 -6.91
C ASN A 412 -3.67 18.23 -6.61
N LEU A 413 -3.21 19.30 -5.95
CA LEU A 413 -3.96 20.42 -5.36
C LEU A 413 -4.75 21.28 -6.37
N ARG A 414 -5.28 20.69 -7.44
CA ARG A 414 -6.02 21.34 -8.53
C ARG A 414 -7.36 20.69 -8.84
N SER A 415 -7.71 19.53 -8.26
CA SER A 415 -9.02 18.92 -8.50
C SER A 415 -9.59 18.11 -7.33
N PHE A 416 -10.91 18.22 -7.14
CA PHE A 416 -11.71 17.34 -6.28
C PHE A 416 -12.33 16.20 -7.09
N ARG A 417 -12.46 14.99 -6.51
CA ARG A 417 -12.93 13.76 -7.17
C ARG A 417 -14.30 13.33 -6.65
N ILE A 418 -15.23 13.00 -7.55
CA ILE A 418 -16.55 12.41 -7.24
C ILE A 418 -16.66 11.09 -8.01
N PRO A 419 -16.85 9.93 -7.36
CA PRO A 419 -17.09 8.66 -8.06
C PRO A 419 -18.41 8.70 -8.83
N THR A 420 -18.42 8.16 -10.04
CA THR A 420 -19.57 8.23 -10.98
C THR A 420 -20.29 6.90 -11.19
N SER A 421 -20.02 5.87 -10.37
CA SER A 421 -20.73 4.58 -10.43
C SER A 421 -21.05 4.02 -9.04
N GLU A 422 -22.24 3.44 -8.89
CA GLU A 422 -22.74 2.67 -7.72
C GLU A 422 -21.97 1.35 -7.47
N SER A 423 -20.77 1.18 -7.99
CA SER A 423 -20.01 -0.05 -7.84
C SER A 423 -19.05 0.04 -6.65
N GLY A 424 -19.55 -0.31 -5.45
CA GLY A 424 -18.72 -1.10 -4.52
C GLY A 424 -18.34 -0.49 -3.17
N LEU A 425 -19.23 0.19 -2.47
CA LEU A 425 -19.31 0.12 -1.00
C LEU A 425 -20.76 -0.17 -0.61
N SER A 426 -21.31 -1.25 -1.13
CA SER A 426 -22.59 -1.78 -0.65
C SER A 426 -22.33 -2.72 0.51
N HIS A 427 -22.83 -2.35 1.69
CA HIS A 427 -23.36 -3.31 2.64
C HIS A 427 -24.35 -4.20 1.87
N GLU A 428 -23.96 -5.45 1.57
CA GLU A 428 -24.90 -6.42 1.03
C GLU A 428 -25.80 -6.93 2.18
N SER A 429 -26.96 -6.29 2.29
CA SER A 429 -28.14 -6.90 2.87
C SER A 429 -28.53 -8.13 2.05
N ARG A 430 -28.70 -9.26 2.76
CA ARG A 430 -29.18 -10.58 2.30
C ARG A 430 -30.20 -10.55 1.16
N PRO A 431 -30.15 -11.53 0.24
CA PRO A 431 -31.35 -12.02 -0.43
C PRO A 431 -31.71 -13.47 -0.04
N ALA A 432 -33.01 -13.73 -0.14
CA ALA A 432 -33.71 -14.95 0.24
C ALA A 432 -33.49 -16.16 -0.70
N MET A 433 -33.86 -17.34 -0.18
CA MET A 433 -33.84 -18.67 -0.81
C MET A 433 -34.49 -18.75 -2.22
N SER A 434 -33.90 -19.61 -3.08
CA SER A 434 -34.46 -20.43 -4.19
C SER A 434 -33.56 -20.34 -5.44
N GLU A 435 -33.07 -21.36 -6.16
CA GLU A 435 -33.61 -22.67 -6.54
C GLU A 435 -32.46 -23.61 -7.05
N PHE A 436 -32.61 -24.93 -6.91
CA PHE A 436 -31.64 -25.96 -7.31
C PHE A 436 -31.53 -26.12 -8.85
N ARG A 437 -30.31 -26.15 -9.42
CA ARG A 437 -30.06 -26.59 -10.82
C ARG A 437 -29.19 -27.86 -10.88
N PRO A 438 -29.58 -28.92 -11.62
CA PRO A 438 -28.84 -30.17 -11.66
C PRO A 438 -27.59 -30.11 -12.57
N ARG A 439 -26.56 -30.89 -12.22
CA ARG A 439 -25.27 -30.99 -12.94
C ARG A 439 -25.43 -31.65 -14.33
N ARG A 440 -24.78 -31.07 -15.34
CA ARG A 440 -24.61 -31.67 -16.68
C ARG A 440 -23.57 -32.80 -16.65
N THR A 441 -23.82 -33.84 -17.44
CA THR A 441 -22.93 -34.99 -17.63
C THR A 441 -21.83 -34.72 -18.66
N HIS A 442 -20.61 -35.17 -18.40
CA HIS A 442 -19.44 -35.00 -19.28
C HIS A 442 -18.91 -36.34 -19.84
N LYS A 443 -18.36 -36.30 -21.05
CA LYS A 443 -17.80 -37.44 -21.81
C LYS A 443 -16.34 -37.73 -21.35
N LYS A 444 -16.05 -38.98 -20.96
CA LYS A 444 -14.77 -39.41 -20.36
C LYS A 444 -13.58 -39.33 -21.35
N SER A 445 -12.43 -38.82 -20.92
CA SER A 445 -11.17 -38.82 -21.71
C SER A 445 -10.57 -40.24 -21.78
N ARG A 446 -10.30 -40.76 -22.97
CA ARG A 446 -9.82 -42.14 -23.15
C ARG A 446 -8.29 -42.28 -22.95
N GLY A 447 -7.50 -41.22 -23.16
CA GLY A 447 -6.02 -41.22 -23.09
C GLY A 447 -5.40 -40.51 -21.89
N GLY A 448 -6.18 -39.96 -20.96
CA GLY A 448 -5.70 -39.20 -19.79
C GLY A 448 -4.63 -39.85 -18.93
N CYS A 449 -3.76 -39.03 -18.32
CA CYS A 449 -2.71 -39.47 -17.39
C CYS A 449 -3.32 -40.13 -16.15
N ARG A 450 -2.52 -40.98 -15.48
CA ARG A 450 -2.95 -41.70 -14.26
C ARG A 450 -3.47 -40.75 -13.17
N PRO A 451 -2.75 -39.68 -12.77
CA PRO A 451 -3.22 -38.80 -11.71
C PRO A 451 -4.56 -38.12 -12.00
N CYS A 452 -4.82 -37.74 -13.26
CA CYS A 452 -6.10 -37.13 -13.63
C CYS A 452 -7.24 -38.16 -13.67
N LYS A 453 -6.95 -39.40 -14.12
CA LYS A 453 -7.92 -40.50 -14.09
C LYS A 453 -8.28 -40.91 -12.66
N ASP A 454 -7.30 -41.03 -11.78
CA ASP A 454 -7.50 -41.40 -10.36
C ASP A 454 -8.31 -40.33 -9.61
N ARG A 455 -8.14 -39.07 -10.00
CA ARG A 455 -8.90 -37.93 -9.49
C ARG A 455 -10.29 -37.77 -10.14
N HIS A 456 -10.65 -38.61 -11.10
CA HIS A 456 -11.87 -38.49 -11.90
C HIS A 456 -12.05 -37.11 -12.56
N VAL A 457 -10.95 -36.41 -12.89
CA VAL A 457 -10.95 -35.13 -13.60
C VAL A 457 -10.52 -35.31 -15.05
N LYS A 458 -11.03 -34.46 -15.95
CA LYS A 458 -10.72 -34.56 -17.38
C LYS A 458 -9.25 -34.19 -17.60
N CYS A 459 -8.49 -35.11 -18.19
CA CYS A 459 -7.11 -34.85 -18.60
C CYS A 459 -7.10 -34.22 -19.99
N ASP A 460 -6.24 -33.24 -20.16
CA ASP A 460 -5.90 -32.56 -21.42
C ASP A 460 -4.91 -33.37 -22.28
N GLU A 461 -4.38 -34.48 -21.78
CA GLU A 461 -3.53 -35.47 -22.48
C GLU A 461 -2.19 -34.93 -23.01
N ILE A 462 -1.81 -33.70 -22.62
CA ILE A 462 -0.54 -33.03 -22.97
C ILE A 462 0.65 -33.75 -22.31
N ARG A 463 1.76 -33.89 -23.04
CA ARG A 463 2.99 -34.60 -22.62
C ARG A 463 4.21 -33.67 -22.69
N PRO A 464 5.21 -33.82 -21.79
CA PRO A 464 5.38 -34.89 -20.80
C PRO A 464 4.49 -34.75 -19.56
N GLN A 465 3.94 -33.57 -19.29
CA GLN A 465 3.02 -33.32 -18.18
C GLN A 465 1.75 -32.61 -18.66
N CYS A 466 0.59 -33.07 -18.20
CA CYS A 466 -0.68 -32.42 -18.51
C CYS A 466 -0.84 -31.15 -17.67
N VAL A 467 -1.57 -30.14 -18.15
CA VAL A 467 -1.72 -28.85 -17.47
C VAL A 467 -2.29 -29.04 -16.07
N ASN A 468 -3.23 -29.95 -15.90
CA ASN A 468 -3.78 -30.26 -14.58
C ASN A 468 -2.76 -30.89 -13.62
N CYS A 469 -1.73 -31.58 -14.10
CA CYS A 469 -0.65 -32.07 -13.24
C CYS A 469 0.44 -31.00 -13.05
N LEU A 470 0.72 -30.19 -14.07
CA LEU A 470 1.69 -29.09 -14.01
C LEU A 470 1.24 -28.01 -13.03
N THR A 471 0.01 -27.53 -13.15
CA THR A 471 -0.57 -26.49 -12.29
C THR A 471 -0.77 -26.96 -10.86
N ASN A 472 -0.90 -28.28 -10.64
CA ASN A 472 -1.01 -28.85 -9.29
C ASN A 472 0.30 -29.47 -8.80
N GLU A 473 1.43 -29.21 -9.49
CA GLU A 473 2.78 -29.72 -9.18
C GLU A 473 2.85 -31.24 -8.92
N ARG A 474 2.02 -32.01 -9.61
CA ARG A 474 1.97 -33.47 -9.47
C ARG A 474 2.83 -34.15 -10.52
N GLN A 475 3.42 -35.27 -10.13
CA GLN A 475 4.17 -36.12 -11.03
C GLN A 475 3.23 -36.78 -12.06
N CYS A 476 3.13 -36.17 -13.23
CA CYS A 476 2.29 -36.66 -14.32
C CYS A 476 2.87 -37.97 -14.88
N SER A 477 2.09 -39.05 -14.85
CA SER A 477 2.51 -40.35 -15.38
C SER A 477 1.50 -40.92 -16.36
N TYR A 478 2.02 -41.44 -17.48
CA TYR A 478 1.28 -42.14 -18.53
C TYR A 478 1.78 -43.60 -18.57
N THR A 479 0.90 -44.58 -18.78
CA THR A 479 1.30 -46.00 -18.84
C THR A 479 2.00 -46.35 -20.15
N SER A 480 2.77 -47.44 -20.16
CA SER A 480 3.45 -47.96 -21.36
C SER A 480 2.49 -48.23 -22.53
N GLU A 481 1.24 -48.61 -22.27
CA GLU A 481 0.19 -48.75 -23.30
C GLU A 481 -0.28 -47.41 -23.89
N GLN A 482 -0.10 -46.29 -23.18
CA GLN A 482 -0.43 -44.95 -23.64
C GLN A 482 0.72 -44.31 -24.45
N LEU A 483 1.93 -44.86 -24.43
CA LEU A 483 3.14 -44.32 -25.10
C LEU A 483 3.33 -44.80 -26.55
N THR A 484 2.51 -45.74 -27.03
CA THR A 484 2.69 -46.40 -28.34
C THR A 484 2.04 -45.70 -29.53
N ARG A 485 1.40 -44.53 -29.35
CA ARG A 485 0.53 -43.92 -30.38
C ARG A 485 0.99 -42.60 -31.02
N ALA A 486 2.26 -42.22 -30.91
CA ALA A 486 2.84 -41.11 -31.68
C ALA A 486 4.32 -41.37 -32.05
N PRO A 487 4.84 -40.78 -33.15
CA PRO A 487 6.00 -41.30 -33.90
C PRO A 487 7.35 -41.05 -33.23
N ARG A 488 8.30 -41.95 -33.52
CA ARG A 488 9.66 -42.01 -32.99
C ARG A 488 10.66 -41.13 -33.78
N THR A 489 11.45 -40.34 -33.06
CA THR A 489 12.89 -40.01 -33.27
C THR A 489 13.41 -39.46 -31.92
N GLY A 490 14.54 -39.76 -31.29
CA GLY A 490 15.61 -40.76 -31.37
C GLY A 490 16.64 -40.38 -30.28
N ALA A 491 17.01 -41.35 -29.40
CA ALA A 491 18.19 -41.46 -28.49
C ALA A 491 18.55 -40.31 -27.48
N LEU A 492 18.45 -40.49 -26.15
CA LEU A 492 19.45 -41.06 -25.17
C LEU A 492 20.74 -40.22 -25.07
N SER A 493 21.33 -39.81 -23.93
CA SER A 493 21.35 -40.16 -22.50
C SER A 493 22.05 -38.98 -21.77
N GLY A 494 21.80 -38.64 -20.50
CA GLY A 494 22.34 -39.30 -19.30
C GLY A 494 23.61 -38.60 -18.76
N LEU A 495 23.53 -38.13 -17.50
CA LEU A 495 24.63 -37.80 -16.55
C LEU A 495 25.53 -36.57 -16.81
N LEU A 496 25.35 -35.51 -15.99
CA LEU A 496 26.39 -34.84 -15.19
C LEU A 496 25.81 -33.66 -14.38
N PRO A 497 25.86 -33.66 -13.03
CA PRO A 497 25.89 -32.46 -12.23
C PRO A 497 27.32 -31.88 -12.22
N GLN A 498 27.45 -30.55 -12.10
CA GLN A 498 28.72 -29.79 -11.94
C GLN A 498 29.50 -29.42 -13.21
N LEU A 499 28.86 -28.80 -14.21
CA LEU A 499 29.53 -27.93 -15.20
C LEU A 499 28.49 -27.05 -15.92
N SER A 500 28.27 -25.81 -15.45
CA SER A 500 28.39 -24.58 -16.25
C SER A 500 27.78 -23.39 -15.50
N SER A 501 28.65 -22.50 -15.03
CA SER A 501 28.30 -21.12 -14.65
C SER A 501 28.04 -20.23 -15.88
N TYR A 502 27.55 -20.82 -16.99
CA TYR A 502 27.33 -20.14 -18.26
C TYR A 502 25.93 -20.47 -18.81
N PRO A 503 25.25 -19.51 -19.45
CA PRO A 503 23.96 -19.76 -20.07
C PRO A 503 24.11 -20.73 -21.24
N MET A 504 23.46 -21.90 -21.16
CA MET A 504 23.28 -22.73 -22.35
C MET A 504 22.16 -22.15 -23.22
N PHE A 505 22.54 -21.71 -24.43
CA PHE A 505 21.63 -21.40 -25.52
C PHE A 505 21.55 -22.59 -26.49
N SER A 506 20.41 -22.74 -27.16
CA SER A 506 20.09 -23.89 -28.03
C SER A 506 19.90 -23.41 -29.46
N LEU A 507 19.81 -24.34 -30.42
CA LEU A 507 19.48 -23.98 -31.81
C LEU A 507 18.11 -23.28 -31.92
N GLN A 508 17.17 -23.60 -31.02
CA GLN A 508 15.88 -22.91 -30.94
C GLN A 508 16.05 -21.45 -30.51
N HIS A 509 16.96 -21.16 -29.57
CA HIS A 509 17.32 -19.79 -29.19
C HIS A 509 17.98 -19.02 -30.35
N MET A 510 18.82 -19.68 -31.14
CA MET A 510 19.43 -19.04 -32.32
C MET A 510 18.38 -18.69 -33.38
N SER A 511 17.39 -19.56 -33.60
CA SER A 511 16.26 -19.28 -34.49
C SER A 511 15.45 -18.06 -34.02
N LEU A 512 15.24 -17.93 -32.70
CA LEU A 512 14.59 -16.76 -32.10
C LEU A 512 15.40 -15.48 -32.25
N LEU A 513 16.74 -15.56 -32.17
CA LEU A 513 17.62 -14.41 -32.40
C LEU A 513 17.58 -13.95 -33.86
N VAL A 514 17.58 -14.89 -34.82
CA VAL A 514 17.42 -14.58 -36.25
C VAL A 514 16.05 -13.94 -36.53
N ASN A 515 15.00 -14.38 -35.82
CA ASN A 515 13.70 -13.74 -35.92
C ASN A 515 13.71 -12.26 -35.47
N VAL A 516 14.52 -11.92 -34.48
CA VAL A 516 14.70 -10.52 -34.03
C VAL A 516 15.35 -9.67 -35.14
N THR A 517 16.32 -10.22 -35.87
CA THR A 517 17.00 -9.51 -36.96
C THR A 517 16.14 -9.37 -38.20
N ASP A 518 15.35 -10.39 -38.52
CA ASP A 518 14.57 -10.45 -39.77
C ASP A 518 13.24 -9.69 -39.69
N ASN A 519 12.72 -9.45 -38.48
CA ASN A 519 11.42 -8.78 -38.28
C ASN A 519 11.45 -7.73 -37.15
N PRO A 520 12.28 -6.67 -37.26
CA PRO A 520 12.52 -5.73 -36.16
C PRO A 520 11.31 -4.85 -35.79
N ALA A 521 10.37 -4.63 -36.72
CA ALA A 521 9.17 -3.83 -36.50
C ALA A 521 8.23 -4.44 -35.44
N GLY A 522 8.32 -5.76 -35.18
CA GLY A 522 7.57 -6.41 -34.11
C GLY A 522 8.14 -6.24 -32.70
N PHE A 523 9.34 -5.68 -32.57
CA PHE A 523 10.09 -5.61 -31.29
C PHE A 523 10.27 -4.19 -30.76
N ILE A 524 10.32 -3.22 -31.67
CA ILE A 524 10.46 -1.80 -31.39
C ILE A 524 9.18 -1.19 -31.92
N MET A 525 8.28 -0.72 -31.05
CA MET A 525 6.98 -0.13 -31.40
C MET A 525 7.13 1.16 -32.24
N CYS A 526 7.63 1.00 -33.46
CA CYS A 526 8.02 2.02 -34.42
C CYS A 526 7.77 1.42 -35.80
N ASP A 527 7.00 2.13 -36.64
CA ASP A 527 6.56 1.61 -37.93
C ASP A 527 7.73 1.34 -38.90
N GLU A 528 8.90 1.97 -38.70
CA GLU A 528 10.16 1.65 -39.38
C GLU A 528 11.39 1.81 -38.45
N PRO A 529 11.79 0.78 -37.69
CA PRO A 529 12.98 0.87 -36.87
C PRO A 529 14.23 0.90 -37.76
N SER A 530 15.03 1.96 -37.64
CA SER A 530 16.32 2.01 -38.35
C SER A 530 17.22 0.83 -37.93
N GLN A 531 18.00 0.28 -38.86
CA GLN A 531 18.98 -0.80 -38.56
C GLN A 531 19.94 -0.44 -37.41
N ALA A 532 20.17 0.85 -37.17
CA ALA A 532 20.97 1.35 -36.06
C ALA A 532 20.36 1.01 -34.68
N ILE A 533 19.05 1.16 -34.51
CA ILE A 533 18.35 0.88 -33.23
C ILE A 533 18.37 -0.62 -32.91
N VAL A 534 18.16 -1.46 -33.94
CA VAL A 534 18.24 -2.93 -33.81
C VAL A 534 19.66 -3.36 -33.42
N SER A 535 20.68 -2.75 -34.04
CA SER A 535 22.09 -3.01 -33.70
C SER A 535 22.44 -2.60 -32.27
N ASP A 536 21.90 -1.48 -31.79
CA ASP A 536 22.15 -0.96 -30.44
C ASP A 536 21.47 -1.80 -29.33
N ILE A 537 20.46 -2.61 -29.66
CA ILE A 537 19.85 -3.62 -28.75
C ILE A 537 20.60 -4.95 -28.80
N ILE A 538 20.95 -5.43 -30.01
CA ILE A 538 21.58 -6.75 -30.19
C ILE A 538 23.01 -6.79 -29.64
N LYS A 539 23.79 -5.72 -29.81
CA LYS A 539 25.19 -5.70 -29.33
C LYS A 539 25.29 -5.93 -27.81
N PRO A 540 24.55 -5.20 -26.94
CA PRO A 540 24.51 -5.50 -25.51
C PRO A 540 23.97 -6.90 -25.19
N ALA A 541 23.01 -7.41 -25.96
CA ALA A 541 22.49 -8.76 -25.78
C ALA A 541 23.58 -9.82 -25.97
N LEU A 542 24.49 -9.64 -26.92
CA LEU A 542 25.60 -10.58 -27.16
C LEU A 542 26.63 -10.63 -26.02
N GLU A 543 26.69 -9.58 -25.20
CA GLU A 543 27.65 -9.47 -24.10
C GLU A 543 27.02 -9.79 -22.73
N ILE A 544 25.71 -9.60 -22.57
CA ILE A 544 25.02 -9.62 -21.28
C ILE A 544 23.83 -10.59 -21.30
N GLN A 545 23.93 -11.64 -20.48
CA GLN A 545 22.98 -12.75 -20.46
C GLN A 545 21.54 -12.32 -20.21
N TYR A 546 21.27 -11.48 -19.20
CA TYR A 546 19.88 -11.09 -18.89
C TYR A 546 19.24 -10.25 -20.01
N VAL A 547 20.04 -9.54 -20.81
CA VAL A 547 19.57 -8.80 -21.99
C VAL A 547 19.25 -9.77 -23.13
N MET A 548 20.10 -10.77 -23.37
CA MET A 548 19.81 -11.84 -24.34
C MET A 548 18.54 -12.61 -23.96
N ASP A 549 18.40 -12.99 -22.69
CA ASP A 549 17.28 -13.80 -22.23
C ASP A 549 15.94 -13.09 -22.39
N VAL A 550 15.84 -11.80 -22.04
CA VAL A 550 14.59 -11.04 -22.24
C VAL A 550 14.29 -10.78 -23.73
N LEU A 551 15.32 -10.59 -24.56
CA LEU A 551 15.17 -10.40 -26.01
C LEU A 551 14.63 -11.68 -26.68
N LEU A 552 15.19 -12.83 -26.32
CA LEU A 552 14.74 -14.13 -26.82
C LEU A 552 13.34 -14.49 -26.31
N ALA A 553 13.01 -14.12 -25.07
CA ALA A 553 11.67 -14.33 -24.53
C ALA A 553 10.60 -13.56 -25.32
N LEU A 554 10.85 -12.29 -25.63
CA LEU A 554 9.95 -11.48 -26.45
C LEU A 554 9.79 -12.08 -27.86
N SER A 555 10.88 -12.58 -28.45
CA SER A 555 10.84 -13.26 -29.76
C SER A 555 10.02 -14.56 -29.71
N ALA A 556 10.16 -15.35 -28.65
CA ALA A 556 9.33 -16.53 -28.44
C ALA A 556 7.85 -16.16 -28.29
N LEU A 557 7.55 -15.13 -27.50
CA LEU A 557 6.18 -14.66 -27.30
C LEU A 557 5.53 -14.20 -28.61
N GLN A 558 6.26 -13.47 -29.45
CA GLN A 558 5.78 -13.08 -30.78
C GLN A 558 5.54 -14.28 -31.70
N ARG A 559 6.48 -15.24 -31.73
CA ARG A 559 6.33 -16.47 -32.52
C ARG A 559 5.11 -17.29 -32.09
N SER A 560 4.74 -17.23 -30.81
CA SER A 560 3.53 -17.87 -30.30
C SER A 560 2.24 -17.30 -30.88
N LEU A 561 2.23 -16.03 -31.30
CA LEU A 561 1.08 -15.40 -31.95
C LEU A 561 1.02 -15.70 -33.44
N GLN A 562 2.18 -15.81 -34.09
CA GLN A 562 2.28 -16.03 -35.54
C GLN A 562 2.09 -17.51 -35.91
N ASN A 563 2.38 -18.45 -35.00
CA ASN A 563 2.31 -19.90 -35.27
C ASN A 563 1.36 -20.60 -34.28
N PRO A 564 0.06 -20.74 -34.64
CA PRO A 564 -0.93 -21.36 -33.77
C PRO A 564 -0.64 -22.81 -33.38
N SER A 565 0.08 -23.56 -34.21
CA SER A 565 0.42 -24.98 -33.95
C SER A 565 1.41 -25.15 -32.79
N ASP A 566 2.36 -24.21 -32.66
CA ASP A 566 3.48 -24.30 -31.72
C ASP A 566 3.36 -23.24 -30.61
N SER A 567 2.20 -22.57 -30.53
CA SER A 567 1.94 -21.41 -29.67
C SER A 567 2.20 -21.70 -28.19
N THR A 568 1.86 -22.90 -27.73
CA THR A 568 2.07 -23.31 -26.33
C THR A 568 3.55 -23.44 -25.99
N ASP A 569 4.34 -24.06 -26.88
CA ASP A 569 5.76 -24.31 -26.65
C ASP A 569 6.55 -23.00 -26.63
N TYR A 570 6.23 -22.07 -27.53
CA TYR A 570 6.84 -20.75 -27.54
C TYR A 570 6.45 -19.90 -26.33
N ARG A 571 5.23 -20.01 -25.79
CA ARG A 571 4.84 -19.33 -24.54
C ARG A 571 5.59 -19.86 -23.34
N LEU A 572 5.73 -21.18 -23.22
CA LEU A 572 6.50 -21.80 -22.13
C LEU A 572 7.97 -21.37 -22.20
N LEU A 573 8.54 -21.35 -23.40
CA LEU A 573 9.92 -20.89 -23.62
C LEU A 573 10.10 -19.41 -23.24
N SER A 574 9.13 -18.54 -23.57
CA SER A 574 9.14 -17.13 -23.16
C SER A 574 9.19 -16.98 -21.64
N ILE A 575 8.30 -17.67 -20.91
CA ILE A 575 8.23 -17.61 -19.43
C ILE A 575 9.53 -18.07 -18.79
N GLN A 576 10.11 -19.18 -19.29
CA GLN A 576 11.37 -19.71 -18.79
C GLN A 576 12.52 -18.71 -18.97
N LEU A 577 12.61 -18.08 -20.14
CA LEU A 577 13.64 -17.10 -20.45
C LEU A 577 13.47 -15.80 -19.64
N GLN A 578 12.24 -15.32 -19.44
CA GLN A 578 11.97 -14.16 -18.57
C GLN A 578 12.36 -14.43 -17.12
N GLY A 579 12.01 -15.60 -16.58
CA GLY A 579 12.39 -15.98 -15.22
C GLY A 579 13.91 -16.04 -15.04
N ARG A 580 14.63 -16.58 -16.03
CA ARG A 580 16.10 -16.59 -16.04
C ARG A 580 16.68 -15.18 -16.13
N ALA A 581 16.14 -14.33 -17.01
CA ALA A 581 16.59 -12.96 -17.19
C ALA A 581 16.46 -12.14 -15.90
N LEU A 582 15.32 -12.23 -15.20
CA LEU A 582 15.07 -11.55 -13.93
C LEU A 582 16.04 -12.00 -12.83
N SER A 583 16.26 -13.30 -12.70
CA SER A 583 17.21 -13.85 -11.72
C SER A 583 18.62 -13.29 -11.95
N VAL A 584 19.11 -13.38 -13.18
CA VAL A 584 20.47 -12.94 -13.54
C VAL A 584 20.62 -11.42 -13.43
N HIS A 585 19.57 -10.66 -13.78
CA HIS A 585 19.56 -9.20 -13.60
C HIS A 585 19.67 -8.81 -12.13
N ASN A 586 18.86 -9.41 -11.27
CA ASN A 586 18.86 -9.13 -9.83
C ASN A 586 20.18 -9.51 -9.16
N ASP A 587 20.80 -10.61 -9.58
CA ASP A 587 22.13 -11.02 -9.09
C ASP A 587 23.22 -10.04 -9.57
N SER A 588 23.13 -9.57 -10.83
CA SER A 588 24.07 -8.56 -11.37
C SER A 588 23.89 -7.16 -10.77
N ALA A 589 22.73 -6.86 -10.16
CA ALA A 589 22.48 -5.59 -9.47
C ALA A 589 23.33 -5.42 -8.21
N LEU A 590 23.84 -6.52 -7.66
CA LEU A 590 24.69 -6.56 -6.47
C LEU A 590 26.17 -6.36 -6.77
N ASP A 591 26.59 -6.46 -8.05
CA ASP A 591 27.98 -6.31 -8.46
C ASP A 591 28.23 -4.94 -9.10
N SER A 592 28.92 -4.07 -8.35
CA SER A 592 29.27 -2.70 -8.78
C SER A 592 30.13 -2.61 -10.04
N SER A 593 30.80 -3.71 -10.43
CA SER A 593 31.68 -3.74 -11.62
C SER A 593 30.93 -3.91 -12.95
N VAL A 594 29.65 -4.33 -12.90
CA VAL A 594 28.79 -4.58 -14.08
C VAL A 594 27.74 -3.47 -14.28
N ASN A 595 27.86 -2.37 -13.54
CA ASN A 595 26.91 -1.24 -13.49
C ASN A 595 26.93 -0.35 -14.75
N SER A 596 26.63 -0.90 -15.93
CA SER A 596 26.32 -0.10 -17.12
C SER A 596 24.83 0.25 -17.16
N ILE A 597 24.50 1.53 -17.25
CA ILE A 597 23.11 2.05 -17.29
C ILE A 597 22.37 1.53 -18.53
N LEU A 598 23.06 1.41 -19.67
CA LEU A 598 22.46 1.08 -20.96
C LEU A 598 21.85 -0.33 -21.03
N PRO A 599 22.54 -1.42 -20.63
CA PRO A 599 21.95 -2.76 -20.56
C PRO A 599 20.74 -2.90 -19.64
N ARG A 600 20.73 -2.20 -18.50
CA ARG A 600 19.59 -2.22 -17.57
C ARG A 600 18.39 -1.50 -18.15
N PHE A 601 18.63 -0.37 -18.81
CA PHE A 601 17.59 0.35 -19.53
C PHE A 601 16.99 -0.50 -20.67
N ILE A 602 17.83 -1.15 -21.49
CA ILE A 602 17.38 -2.06 -22.56
C ILE A 602 16.57 -3.22 -21.96
N PHE A 603 17.04 -3.83 -20.86
CA PHE A 603 16.33 -4.89 -20.17
C PHE A 603 14.94 -4.46 -19.69
N SER A 604 14.84 -3.33 -18.98
CA SER A 604 13.57 -2.78 -18.50
C SER A 604 12.60 -2.44 -19.64
N MET A 605 13.12 -1.91 -20.74
CA MET A 605 12.32 -1.62 -21.94
C MET A 605 11.75 -2.90 -22.58
N LEU A 606 12.59 -3.92 -22.82
CA LEU A 606 12.16 -5.18 -23.44
C LEU A 606 11.22 -5.99 -22.52
N LEU A 607 11.44 -5.93 -21.21
CA LEU A 607 10.53 -6.51 -20.22
C LEU A 607 9.18 -5.79 -20.23
N GLY A 608 9.18 -4.46 -20.27
CA GLY A 608 7.97 -3.65 -20.43
C GLY A 608 7.16 -4.05 -21.66
N TYR A 609 7.80 -4.25 -22.81
CA TYR A 609 7.11 -4.71 -24.02
C TYR A 609 6.52 -6.10 -23.88
N SER A 610 7.23 -7.01 -23.21
CA SER A 610 6.72 -8.36 -22.96
C SER A 610 5.47 -8.34 -22.08
N VAL A 611 5.46 -7.50 -21.03
CA VAL A 611 4.31 -7.30 -20.14
C VAL A 611 3.14 -6.65 -20.90
N LEU A 612 3.40 -5.59 -21.68
CA LEU A 612 2.37 -4.96 -22.51
C LEU A 612 1.71 -5.95 -23.46
N HIS A 613 2.52 -6.78 -24.10
CA HIS A 613 2.03 -7.77 -25.04
C HIS A 613 1.15 -8.82 -24.35
N ASP A 614 1.56 -9.32 -23.18
CA ASP A 614 0.73 -10.23 -22.37
C ASP A 614 -0.57 -9.55 -21.91
N THR A 615 -0.50 -8.30 -21.48
CA THR A 615 -1.66 -7.48 -21.11
C THR A 615 -2.63 -7.32 -22.29
N LEU A 616 -2.16 -6.89 -23.47
CA LEU A 616 -3.01 -6.74 -24.66
C LEU A 616 -3.59 -8.08 -25.15
N SER A 617 -2.83 -9.17 -25.04
CA SER A 617 -3.33 -10.50 -25.39
C SER A 617 -4.41 -11.01 -24.43
N SER A 618 -4.41 -10.53 -23.17
CA SER A 618 -5.44 -10.85 -22.19
C SER A 618 -6.75 -10.09 -22.44
N ALA A 619 -6.70 -8.90 -23.05
CA ALA A 619 -7.87 -8.12 -23.47
C ALA A 619 -8.75 -8.84 -24.49
N GLN A 620 -8.14 -9.68 -25.33
CA GLN A 620 -8.88 -10.51 -26.29
C GLN A 620 -9.66 -11.65 -25.63
N ARG A 621 -9.38 -11.97 -24.35
CA ARG A 621 -9.99 -13.09 -23.62
C ARG A 621 -10.95 -12.61 -22.52
N ASP A 622 -10.59 -11.54 -21.79
CA ASP A 622 -11.39 -10.97 -20.71
C ASP A 622 -10.96 -9.51 -20.43
N MET A 623 -11.92 -8.57 -20.49
CA MET A 623 -11.67 -7.14 -20.28
C MET A 623 -11.29 -6.81 -18.83
N SER A 624 -11.77 -7.62 -17.87
CA SER A 624 -11.55 -7.40 -16.44
C SER A 624 -10.10 -7.71 -16.06
N ILE A 625 -9.56 -8.81 -16.60
CA ILE A 625 -8.16 -9.22 -16.45
C ILE A 625 -7.24 -8.23 -17.17
N PHE A 626 -7.69 -7.65 -18.28
CA PHE A 626 -6.94 -6.60 -18.98
C PHE A 626 -6.79 -5.33 -18.14
N ILE A 627 -7.86 -4.85 -17.51
CA ILE A 627 -7.82 -3.62 -16.69
C ILE A 627 -6.85 -3.80 -15.51
N GLU A 628 -6.88 -4.96 -14.86
CA GLU A 628 -5.96 -5.33 -13.78
C GLU A 628 -4.49 -5.32 -14.26
N LYS A 629 -4.19 -6.06 -15.33
CA LYS A 629 -2.82 -6.15 -15.89
C LYS A 629 -2.33 -4.86 -16.56
N PHE A 630 -3.24 -3.99 -17.01
CA PHE A 630 -2.91 -2.68 -17.56
C PHE A 630 -2.58 -1.68 -16.44
N GLY A 631 -3.24 -1.81 -15.28
CA GLY A 631 -2.87 -1.12 -14.05
C GLY A 631 -1.44 -1.44 -13.60
N ASP A 632 -1.05 -2.71 -13.65
CA ASP A 632 0.30 -3.17 -13.32
C ASP A 632 1.38 -2.73 -14.33
N TYR A 633 0.98 -2.47 -15.58
CA TYR A 633 1.88 -2.05 -16.65
C TYR A 633 2.20 -0.54 -16.63
N LEU A 634 1.28 0.30 -16.14
CA LEU A 634 1.42 1.76 -16.12
C LEU A 634 2.72 2.31 -15.46
N PRO A 635 3.22 1.74 -14.34
CA PRO A 635 4.50 2.13 -13.74
C PRO A 635 5.72 1.85 -14.63
N LEU A 636 5.67 0.80 -15.47
CA LEU A 636 6.78 0.40 -16.35
C LEU A 636 6.95 1.37 -17.55
N ILE A 637 5.88 2.04 -18.00
CA ILE A 637 5.92 3.04 -19.10
C ILE A 637 6.52 4.37 -18.67
N GLN A 638 6.47 4.73 -17.37
CA GLN A 638 7.01 6.01 -16.91
C GLN A 638 8.53 6.14 -17.13
N LEU A 639 9.25 5.02 -17.33
CA LEU A 639 10.65 4.98 -17.78
C LEU A 639 10.82 5.08 -19.32
N GLY A 640 9.81 4.73 -20.12
CA GLY A 640 9.89 4.67 -21.58
C GLY A 640 9.53 5.98 -22.31
N LYS A 641 8.89 6.94 -21.62
CA LYS A 641 8.50 8.24 -22.19
C LYS A 641 9.68 9.13 -22.62
N THR A 642 10.91 8.78 -22.25
CA THR A 642 12.14 9.49 -22.60
C THR A 642 12.82 8.96 -23.87
N MET A 643 12.28 7.94 -24.54
CA MET A 643 12.95 7.29 -25.68
C MET A 643 13.27 8.24 -26.86
N PRO A 644 12.37 9.11 -27.33
CA PRO A 644 12.70 10.07 -28.40
C PRO A 644 13.74 11.11 -27.97
N GLU A 645 13.72 11.52 -26.70
CA GLU A 645 14.65 12.50 -26.13
C GLU A 645 16.05 11.90 -25.93
N ILE A 646 16.14 10.63 -25.50
CA ILE A 646 17.39 9.90 -25.27
C ILE A 646 18.01 9.43 -26.59
N THR A 647 17.24 8.96 -27.56
CA THR A 647 17.78 8.65 -28.91
C THR A 647 18.19 9.92 -29.65
N GLY A 648 17.49 11.04 -29.45
CA GLY A 648 17.93 12.36 -29.88
C GLY A 648 19.29 12.73 -29.27
N LEU A 649 19.43 12.65 -27.94
CA LEU A 649 20.66 12.94 -27.20
C LEU A 649 21.83 12.01 -27.58
N LEU A 650 21.59 10.72 -27.78
CA LEU A 650 22.61 9.74 -28.21
C LEU A 650 23.04 9.97 -29.68
N SER A 651 22.13 10.44 -30.54
CA SER A 651 22.45 10.81 -31.93
C SER A 651 23.26 12.11 -32.02
N GLU A 652 22.98 13.09 -31.15
CA GLU A 652 23.78 14.31 -31.05
C GLU A 652 25.16 14.04 -30.45
N HIS A 653 25.27 13.15 -29.47
CA HIS A 653 26.54 12.82 -28.84
C HIS A 653 27.52 12.10 -29.79
N ARG A 654 27.03 11.21 -30.66
CA ARG A 654 27.83 10.62 -31.76
C ARG A 654 28.29 11.66 -32.79
N LYS A 655 27.59 12.79 -32.93
CA LYS A 655 27.91 13.86 -33.86
C LYS A 655 28.99 14.83 -33.33
N TYR A 656 29.10 14.98 -32.01
CA TYR A 656 29.93 16.02 -31.39
C TYR A 656 31.07 15.55 -30.47
N GLY A 657 31.27 14.24 -30.30
CA GLY A 657 32.56 13.69 -29.83
C GLY A 657 33.16 14.32 -28.57
N THR A 658 32.35 14.69 -27.58
CA THR A 658 32.83 15.27 -26.32
C THR A 658 32.61 14.29 -25.18
N SER A 659 33.72 13.80 -24.63
CA SER A 659 33.75 13.00 -23.41
C SER A 659 33.25 13.82 -22.21
N THR A 660 32.50 13.15 -21.33
CA THR A 660 32.06 13.56 -19.98
C THR A 660 30.70 14.26 -19.89
N LEU A 661 29.73 13.56 -19.29
CA LEU A 661 28.71 14.18 -18.44
C LEU A 661 28.65 13.44 -17.09
N PRO A 662 28.41 14.17 -15.98
CA PRO A 662 28.47 13.65 -14.62
C PRO A 662 27.10 13.12 -14.18
N TRP A 663 27.07 11.89 -13.68
CA TRP A 663 25.92 11.33 -12.98
C TRP A 663 26.46 10.59 -11.75
N ASP A 664 26.68 11.34 -10.67
CA ASP A 664 26.69 10.83 -9.30
C ASP A 664 25.27 10.97 -8.71
#